data_AF-A0A935BPB4-F1
#
_entry.id   AF-A0A935BPB4-F1
#
_cell.length_a   1.000
_cell.length_b   1.000
_cell.length_c   1.000
_cell.angle_alpha   90.00
_cell.angle_beta   90.00
_cell.angle_gamma   90.00
#
_symmetry.space_group_name_H-M   'P 1'
#
loop_
_entity.id
_entity.type
_entity.pdbx_description
1 polymer ?
#
loop_
_entity_poly.entity_id
_entity_poly.type
_entity_poly.pdbx_seq_one_letter_code
_entity_poly.pdbx_strand_id
1 'polypeptide(L)'
;MKIQTFGFTTTRRFAAIAILASFILSNAFAVETLRGSKVNNPVVSTVTAKYTTDLTKLGREGRIRETLNFETETARLVKVLAEGGVRQPVVVNEDKAVQEQVVEQAALRIAKGNTPAALANGSILKIETDSLFSNARTKEDIASIVNTIVADAAASKGQTILFVNELTNLVGSDAVNNTLFSAIAEGKLVMIGGSSAAAYDERNESQPEIAAYFAGILVAERDANGAMAGNVEQNDSGYRGDNVSPDLREMMANDPSGNTRVDTIIQAKDADSAVLRSLLASGQASVSDRIGNSDTLVVNLPLSAVSALSTSGTINYVSPDRPTTITGHVEDTTGAALMRSQPALNGRSSYTLDGDGIGIAVVDSGIYTSHKGFKENGNSDDNSRIVANVNFTNSNLSDTADLYGHGSHVAGLAAGNSNANSGNYRGVAKKANVISVKVLNNEGVGNTSWLLNGLQWIINNRAAYNIRVVNLSLGTTAVDTYTNDPICVKVKQLAEAGVVVIAAAGNLGKNSLGQKMYGQIHSPGNSPYAITVGASNSLGTAARNDDGMASYSSQGPTRSYYRTSTGTAVYDNLIKPDIVAPGNRLVSYKAANNRMSINNPALNLDSTNGSDSMMYMSGTSMSARSWPERPPYCSRSTQTSPRT
;
A
#
# COMPACT_ATOMS: atom_id res chain seq x y z
N MET A 1 29.12 13.15 78.01
CA MET A 1 29.31 11.92 77.20
C MET A 1 29.96 12.33 75.87
N LYS A 2 30.87 11.54 75.29
CA LYS A 2 31.71 12.00 74.16
C LYS A 2 30.98 11.98 72.81
N ILE A 3 31.31 12.96 71.96
CA ILE A 3 31.11 12.91 70.50
C ILE A 3 32.27 12.11 69.90
N GLN A 4 32.00 11.22 68.93
CA GLN A 4 33.03 10.78 67.99
C GLN A 4 32.41 10.29 66.66
N THR A 5 33.15 10.44 65.57
CA THR A 5 32.69 10.28 64.17
C THR A 5 33.31 9.06 63.48
N PHE A 6 32.50 8.34 62.70
CA PHE A 6 32.88 7.47 61.56
C PHE A 6 31.64 7.36 60.63
N GLY A 7 31.74 7.15 59.32
CA GLY A 7 32.93 7.05 58.48
C GLY A 7 32.66 6.27 57.19
N PHE A 8 32.11 6.91 56.14
CA PHE A 8 31.91 6.28 54.82
C PHE A 8 33.25 6.06 54.09
N THR A 9 33.56 4.86 53.58
CA THR A 9 34.45 4.70 52.40
C THR A 9 34.52 3.27 51.78
N THR A 10 35.13 3.23 50.57
CA THR A 10 35.93 2.17 49.91
C THR A 10 35.36 0.85 49.34
N THR A 11 34.30 0.19 49.82
CA THR A 11 34.05 -1.20 49.35
C THR A 11 33.51 -1.34 47.90
N ARG A 12 32.68 -0.41 47.40
CA ARG A 12 32.01 -0.55 46.08
C ARG A 12 32.77 -0.04 44.85
N ARG A 13 33.94 0.61 45.00
CA ARG A 13 34.71 1.14 43.84
C ARG A 13 35.70 0.15 43.21
N PHE A 14 36.20 -0.84 43.94
CA PHE A 14 37.23 -1.75 43.42
C PHE A 14 36.70 -2.80 42.42
N ALA A 15 35.45 -3.25 42.57
CA ALA A 15 34.84 -4.21 41.64
C ALA A 15 34.74 -3.68 40.18
N ALA A 16 34.39 -2.40 40.01
CA ALA A 16 34.30 -1.77 38.69
C ALA A 16 35.68 -1.59 38.04
N ILE A 17 36.70 -1.25 38.82
CA ILE A 17 38.08 -1.02 38.31
C ILE A 17 38.73 -2.34 37.87
N ALA A 18 38.45 -3.47 38.55
CA ALA A 18 38.96 -4.78 38.16
C ALA A 18 38.45 -5.24 36.77
N ILE A 19 37.18 -4.94 36.45
CA ILE A 19 36.58 -5.27 35.16
C ILE A 19 37.15 -4.37 34.04
N LEU A 20 37.37 -3.07 34.32
CA LEU A 20 38.00 -2.16 33.35
C LEU A 20 39.47 -2.54 33.06
N ALA A 21 40.23 -2.89 34.10
CA ALA A 21 41.64 -3.25 33.95
C ALA A 21 41.84 -4.56 33.14
N SER A 22 40.94 -5.54 33.29
CA SER A 22 41.00 -6.78 32.52
C SER A 22 40.66 -6.58 31.04
N PHE A 23 39.74 -5.68 30.70
CA PHE A 23 39.52 -5.27 29.30
C PHE A 23 40.76 -4.63 28.66
N ILE A 24 41.46 -3.73 29.38
CA ILE A 24 42.66 -3.04 28.85
C ILE A 24 43.82 -4.02 28.63
N LEU A 25 44.06 -4.97 29.55
CA LEU A 25 45.14 -5.96 29.40
C LEU A 25 44.94 -6.92 28.22
N SER A 26 43.69 -7.29 27.91
CA SER A 26 43.39 -8.22 26.82
C SER A 26 43.80 -7.68 25.43
N ASN A 27 43.74 -6.35 25.23
CA ASN A 27 44.19 -5.73 23.98
C ASN A 27 45.73 -5.64 23.86
N ALA A 28 46.47 -5.67 24.96
CA ALA A 28 47.94 -5.61 24.92
C ALA A 28 48.56 -6.93 24.45
N PHE A 29 48.12 -8.07 25.00
CA PHE A 29 48.67 -9.40 24.66
C PHE A 29 48.40 -9.84 23.21
N ALA A 30 47.37 -9.28 22.56
CA ALA A 30 47.08 -9.56 21.15
C ALA A 30 48.18 -9.06 20.19
N VAL A 31 48.98 -8.06 20.59
CA VAL A 31 49.98 -7.41 19.71
C VAL A 31 51.23 -8.25 19.52
N GLU A 32 51.70 -8.94 20.56
CA GLU A 32 52.99 -9.63 20.55
C GLU A 32 52.96 -10.98 19.81
N THR A 33 51.78 -11.62 19.75
CA THR A 33 51.58 -12.94 19.12
C THR A 33 51.52 -12.87 17.57
N LEU A 34 51.34 -11.68 16.99
CA LEU A 34 51.07 -11.51 15.54
C LEU A 34 52.31 -11.26 14.65
N ARG A 35 53.54 -11.39 15.18
CA ARG A 35 54.78 -11.25 14.38
C ARG A 35 55.04 -12.35 13.34
N GLY A 36 54.10 -13.29 13.15
CA GLY A 36 54.31 -14.57 12.47
C GLY A 36 53.37 -14.92 11.31
N SER A 37 52.81 -13.96 10.56
CA SER A 37 52.17 -14.24 9.25
C SER A 37 52.05 -12.99 8.36
N LYS A 38 52.49 -13.09 7.10
CA LYS A 38 52.32 -12.02 6.10
C LYS A 38 50.99 -12.16 5.38
N VAL A 39 50.02 -11.32 5.72
CA VAL A 39 48.84 -11.03 4.91
C VAL A 39 48.73 -9.51 4.76
N ASN A 40 48.62 -9.01 3.52
CA ASN A 40 48.60 -7.58 3.22
C ASN A 40 47.20 -6.97 3.48
N ASN A 41 46.82 -6.85 4.74
CA ASN A 41 45.70 -5.98 5.11
C ASN A 41 46.13 -4.50 5.05
N PRO A 42 45.24 -3.56 4.70
CA PRO A 42 45.51 -2.13 4.86
C PRO A 42 45.77 -1.83 6.34
N VAL A 43 46.79 -1.01 6.62
CA VAL A 43 47.18 -0.65 7.99
C VAL A 43 46.19 0.39 8.51
N VAL A 44 45.19 -0.08 9.28
CA VAL A 44 44.28 0.79 10.06
C VAL A 44 45.11 1.70 10.95
N SER A 45 44.85 3.01 10.92
CA SER A 45 45.64 3.97 11.69
C SER A 45 45.46 3.77 13.20
N THR A 46 46.47 4.17 13.98
CA THR A 46 46.41 4.19 15.45
C THR A 46 45.36 5.17 15.98
N VAL A 47 44.89 6.11 15.15
CA VAL A 47 43.75 6.99 15.43
C VAL A 47 42.45 6.20 15.30
N THR A 48 42.19 5.57 14.16
CA THR A 48 40.98 4.77 13.93
C THR A 48 40.85 3.64 14.95
N ALA A 49 41.94 2.92 15.25
CA ALA A 49 41.96 1.87 16.26
C ALA A 49 41.77 2.35 17.72
N LYS A 50 41.83 3.67 17.98
CA LYS A 50 41.54 4.27 19.30
C LYS A 50 40.09 4.72 19.44
N TYR A 51 39.44 5.08 18.33
CA TYR A 51 38.10 5.71 18.31
C TYR A 51 37.02 4.84 17.65
N THR A 52 37.33 3.59 17.31
CA THR A 52 36.37 2.64 16.73
C THR A 52 36.43 1.26 17.39
N THR A 53 35.30 0.55 17.37
CA THR A 53 35.15 -0.84 17.80
C THR A 53 34.75 -1.70 16.61
N ASP A 54 35.57 -2.68 16.25
CA ASP A 54 35.24 -3.67 15.21
C ASP A 54 34.25 -4.72 15.77
N LEU A 55 32.96 -4.50 15.50
CA LEU A 55 31.88 -5.39 15.92
C LEU A 55 31.99 -6.75 15.24
N THR A 56 32.51 -6.82 14.01
CA THR A 56 32.68 -8.10 13.29
C THR A 56 33.80 -8.92 13.91
N LYS A 57 34.89 -8.30 14.39
CA LYS A 57 35.90 -8.96 15.22
C LYS A 57 35.31 -9.43 16.54
N LEU A 58 34.51 -8.63 17.25
CA LEU A 58 33.83 -9.07 18.48
C LEU A 58 32.89 -10.25 18.23
N GLY A 59 32.21 -10.30 17.07
CA GLY A 59 31.43 -11.45 16.62
C GLY A 59 32.30 -12.70 16.39
N ARG A 60 33.45 -12.56 15.72
CA ARG A 60 34.42 -13.67 15.51
C ARG A 60 35.05 -14.16 16.81
N GLU A 61 35.22 -13.28 17.81
CA GLU A 61 35.69 -13.60 19.16
C GLU A 61 34.60 -14.19 20.07
N GLY A 62 33.35 -14.32 19.60
CA GLY A 62 32.22 -14.81 20.40
C GLY A 62 31.76 -13.88 21.52
N ARG A 63 32.11 -12.58 21.43
CA ARG A 63 31.86 -11.55 22.44
C ARG A 63 30.55 -10.80 22.23
N ILE A 64 30.02 -10.80 20.99
CA ILE A 64 28.63 -10.41 20.71
C ILE A 64 27.72 -11.58 21.06
N ARG A 65 26.65 -11.31 21.82
CA ARG A 65 25.62 -12.31 22.14
C ARG A 65 24.67 -12.48 20.96
N GLU A 66 24.52 -13.71 20.51
CA GLU A 66 23.49 -14.08 19.53
C GLU A 66 22.08 -13.97 20.13
N THR A 67 21.15 -13.39 19.37
CA THR A 67 19.73 -13.27 19.75
C THR A 67 18.82 -13.54 18.54
N LEU A 68 17.59 -13.99 18.81
CA LEU A 68 16.53 -14.10 17.82
C LEU A 68 15.68 -12.82 17.74
N ASN A 69 16.06 -11.77 18.48
CA ASN A 69 15.42 -10.46 18.41
C ASN A 69 15.92 -9.70 17.18
N PHE A 70 15.01 -8.98 16.52
CA PHE A 70 15.29 -8.12 15.37
C PHE A 70 15.86 -8.83 14.12
N GLU A 71 15.67 -10.15 14.02
CA GLU A 71 16.14 -10.97 12.89
C GLU A 71 15.66 -10.48 11.50
N THR A 72 14.45 -9.91 11.43
CA THR A 72 13.87 -9.30 10.21
C THR A 72 14.58 -8.00 9.84
N GLU A 73 14.82 -7.15 10.82
CA GLU A 73 15.47 -5.84 10.66
C GLU A 73 16.96 -6.01 10.34
N THR A 74 17.63 -6.95 11.00
CA THR A 74 18.98 -7.40 10.67
C THR A 74 19.05 -8.01 9.26
N ALA A 75 18.06 -8.79 8.83
CA ALA A 75 18.01 -9.31 7.46
C ALA A 75 17.83 -8.20 6.42
N ARG A 76 16.99 -7.18 6.70
CA ARG A 76 16.85 -5.99 5.85
C ARG A 76 18.14 -5.19 5.78
N LEU A 77 18.81 -4.97 6.91
CA LEU A 77 20.09 -4.27 6.98
C LEU A 77 21.18 -4.98 6.17
N VAL A 78 21.38 -6.29 6.38
CA VAL A 78 22.32 -7.11 5.60
C VAL A 78 21.99 -7.11 4.11
N LYS A 79 20.69 -7.12 3.74
CA LYS A 79 20.27 -7.02 2.34
C LYS A 79 20.65 -5.67 1.72
N VAL A 80 20.31 -4.54 2.36
CA VAL A 80 20.62 -3.19 1.84
C VAL A 80 22.13 -3.00 1.69
N LEU A 81 22.93 -3.45 2.67
CA LEU A 81 24.39 -3.40 2.60
C LEU A 81 24.96 -4.26 1.45
N ALA A 82 24.30 -5.36 1.09
CA ALA A 82 24.71 -6.24 -0.02
C ALA A 82 24.24 -5.78 -1.40
N GLU A 83 23.13 -5.04 -1.48
CA GLU A 83 22.67 -4.37 -2.71
C GLU A 83 23.52 -3.13 -3.01
N GLY A 84 23.92 -2.39 -1.96
CA GLY A 84 24.87 -1.29 -2.02
C GLY A 84 24.35 -0.04 -2.76
N GLY A 85 25.29 0.80 -3.19
CA GLY A 85 25.01 2.07 -3.85
C GLY A 85 25.02 3.27 -2.91
N VAL A 86 24.46 4.39 -3.38
CA VAL A 86 24.61 5.71 -2.74
C VAL A 86 23.75 5.87 -1.48
N ARG A 87 22.63 5.14 -1.35
CA ARG A 87 21.73 5.23 -0.19
C ARG A 87 22.18 4.32 0.95
N GLN A 88 22.53 4.94 2.06
CA GLN A 88 23.05 4.30 3.28
C GLN A 88 21.89 3.95 4.24
N PRO A 89 21.87 2.75 4.84
CA PRO A 89 20.85 2.39 5.82
C PRO A 89 20.96 3.22 7.10
N VAL A 90 19.81 3.61 7.65
CA VAL A 90 19.69 4.21 9.00
C VAL A 90 18.76 3.35 9.82
N VAL A 91 19.22 2.83 10.96
CA VAL A 91 18.40 2.07 11.91
C VAL A 91 17.61 3.07 12.75
N VAL A 92 16.28 3.04 12.64
CA VAL A 92 15.39 4.04 13.25
C VAL A 92 14.60 3.42 14.41
N ASN A 93 14.90 3.86 15.63
CA ASN A 93 14.25 3.46 16.89
C ASN A 93 14.60 4.46 18.02
N GLU A 94 13.78 4.57 19.06
CA GLU A 94 14.06 5.50 20.17
C GLU A 94 15.15 4.98 21.15
N ASP A 95 15.36 3.67 21.26
CA ASP A 95 16.42 3.08 22.09
C ASP A 95 17.69 2.82 21.28
N LYS A 96 18.78 3.51 21.67
CA LYS A 96 20.12 3.33 21.12
C LYS A 96 20.66 1.91 21.29
N ALA A 97 20.27 1.21 22.37
CA ALA A 97 20.69 -0.18 22.60
C ALA A 97 20.00 -1.15 21.63
N VAL A 98 18.75 -0.88 21.25
CA VAL A 98 18.05 -1.63 20.20
C VAL A 98 18.72 -1.38 18.84
N GLN A 99 19.01 -0.12 18.49
CA GLN A 99 19.72 0.22 17.25
C GLN A 99 21.07 -0.52 17.15
N GLU A 100 21.89 -0.46 18.22
CA GLU A 100 23.19 -1.13 18.28
C GLU A 100 23.04 -2.65 18.21
N GLN A 101 22.05 -3.24 18.88
CA GLN A 101 21.80 -4.69 18.83
C GLN A 101 21.45 -5.20 17.42
N VAL A 102 20.69 -4.44 16.61
CA VAL A 102 20.41 -4.82 15.20
C VAL A 102 21.70 -4.88 14.38
N VAL A 103 22.62 -3.94 14.60
CA VAL A 103 23.92 -3.86 13.91
C VAL A 103 24.91 -4.90 14.44
N GLU A 104 24.90 -5.20 15.73
CA GLU A 104 25.66 -6.32 16.32
C GLU A 104 25.28 -7.65 15.68
N GLN A 105 23.98 -7.95 15.50
CA GLN A 105 23.56 -9.19 14.84
C GLN A 105 23.96 -9.21 13.34
N ALA A 106 23.96 -8.05 12.66
CA ALA A 106 24.48 -7.96 11.28
C ALA A 106 26.00 -8.24 11.24
N ALA A 107 26.76 -7.68 12.18
CA ALA A 107 28.19 -7.94 12.33
C ALA A 107 28.48 -9.41 12.67
N LEU A 108 27.63 -10.05 13.49
CA LEU A 108 27.72 -11.47 13.82
C LEU A 108 27.41 -12.37 12.62
N ARG A 109 26.43 -12.03 11.77
CA ARG A 109 26.19 -12.75 10.51
C ARG A 109 27.38 -12.66 9.56
N ILE A 110 27.99 -11.48 9.41
CA ILE A 110 29.23 -11.31 8.63
C ILE A 110 30.37 -12.12 9.24
N ALA A 111 30.53 -12.09 10.57
CA ALA A 111 31.55 -12.86 11.30
C ALA A 111 31.44 -14.38 11.06
N LYS A 112 30.22 -14.90 10.95
CA LYS A 112 29.90 -16.32 10.67
C LYS A 112 29.92 -16.69 9.19
N GLY A 113 30.03 -15.73 8.27
CA GLY A 113 29.89 -15.97 6.82
C GLY A 113 28.44 -16.19 6.34
N ASN A 114 27.45 -15.90 7.18
CA ASN A 114 26.01 -16.06 6.88
C ASN A 114 25.46 -14.82 6.13
N THR A 115 26.15 -14.38 5.07
CA THR A 115 25.83 -13.17 4.31
C THR A 115 25.99 -13.34 2.79
N PRO A 116 25.39 -12.48 1.96
CA PRO A 116 25.63 -12.48 0.52
C PRO A 116 27.12 -12.23 0.20
N ALA A 117 27.60 -12.79 -0.92
CA ALA A 117 29.03 -12.79 -1.28
C ALA A 117 29.70 -11.40 -1.30
N ALA A 118 28.94 -10.34 -1.58
CA ALA A 118 29.41 -8.94 -1.51
C ALA A 118 29.92 -8.54 -0.11
N LEU A 119 29.38 -9.13 0.96
CA LEU A 119 29.70 -8.84 2.36
C LEU A 119 30.59 -9.90 3.02
N ALA A 120 30.99 -10.97 2.31
CA ALA A 120 31.70 -12.11 2.91
C ALA A 120 33.06 -11.74 3.54
N ASN A 121 33.70 -10.69 3.03
CA ASN A 121 34.98 -10.16 3.53
C ASN A 121 34.81 -8.84 4.32
N GLY A 122 33.58 -8.47 4.70
CA GLY A 122 33.30 -7.20 5.37
C GLY A 122 33.72 -7.15 6.85
N SER A 123 33.75 -5.94 7.38
CA SER A 123 33.82 -5.64 8.83
C SER A 123 33.03 -4.38 9.15
N ILE A 124 32.18 -4.43 10.18
CA ILE A 124 31.45 -3.27 10.72
C ILE A 124 32.27 -2.66 11.86
N LEU A 125 32.74 -1.43 11.66
CA LEU A 125 33.44 -0.62 12.66
C LEU A 125 32.49 0.44 13.21
N LYS A 126 32.09 0.30 14.47
CA LYS A 126 31.35 1.33 15.22
C LYS A 126 32.28 2.49 15.57
N ILE A 127 31.86 3.73 15.34
CA ILE A 127 32.56 4.92 15.87
C ILE A 127 32.09 5.16 17.31
N GLU A 128 33.02 5.15 18.27
CA GLU A 128 32.72 5.40 19.68
C GLU A 128 32.61 6.90 19.94
N THR A 129 31.45 7.47 19.64
CA THR A 129 31.14 8.92 19.77
C THR A 129 31.53 9.47 21.14
N ASP A 130 31.22 8.76 22.21
CA ASP A 130 31.49 9.20 23.57
C ASP A 130 33.01 9.32 23.84
N SER A 131 33.80 8.41 23.26
CA SER A 131 35.27 8.46 23.32
C SER A 131 35.84 9.57 22.44
N LEU A 132 35.22 9.85 21.29
CA LEU A 132 35.58 10.95 20.40
C LEU A 132 35.36 12.31 21.10
N PHE A 133 34.16 12.58 21.61
CA PHE A 133 33.81 13.84 22.26
C PHE A 133 34.46 14.05 23.64
N SER A 134 34.81 12.97 24.37
CA SER A 134 35.51 13.09 25.66
C SER A 134 37.02 13.32 25.57
N ASN A 135 37.64 13.07 24.40
CA ASN A 135 39.10 13.19 24.22
C ASN A 135 39.52 14.35 23.32
N ALA A 136 38.66 14.80 22.41
CA ALA A 136 38.91 15.98 21.58
C ALA A 136 38.72 17.27 22.40
N ARG A 137 39.47 18.33 22.08
CA ARG A 137 39.42 19.62 22.80
C ARG A 137 38.72 20.72 22.01
N THR A 138 38.61 20.56 20.70
CA THR A 138 38.03 21.53 19.75
C THR A 138 37.11 20.82 18.76
N LYS A 139 36.34 21.58 17.96
CA LYS A 139 35.53 20.97 16.87
C LYS A 139 36.42 20.50 15.72
N GLU A 140 37.56 21.14 15.57
CA GLU A 140 38.58 20.90 14.56
C GLU A 140 39.33 19.59 14.84
N ASP A 141 39.61 19.28 16.10
CA ASP A 141 40.12 17.97 16.56
C ASP A 141 39.15 16.84 16.16
N ILE A 142 37.86 17.04 16.41
CA ILE A 142 36.80 16.05 16.10
C ILE A 142 36.75 15.82 14.59
N ALA A 143 36.69 16.89 13.79
CA ALA A 143 36.68 16.79 12.34
C ALA A 143 37.92 16.09 11.78
N SER A 144 39.10 16.36 12.35
CA SER A 144 40.37 15.70 11.98
C SER A 144 40.34 14.19 12.26
N ILE A 145 39.86 13.78 13.44
CA ILE A 145 39.73 12.36 13.80
C ILE A 145 38.70 11.65 12.92
N VAL A 146 37.53 12.25 12.70
CA VAL A 146 36.46 11.66 11.87
C VAL A 146 36.92 11.54 10.41
N ASN A 147 37.56 12.56 9.85
CA ASN A 147 38.09 12.50 8.49
C ASN A 147 39.20 11.44 8.34
N THR A 148 39.97 11.16 9.40
CA THR A 148 40.93 10.05 9.43
C THR A 148 40.24 8.68 9.39
N ILE A 149 39.19 8.50 10.19
CA ILE A 149 38.38 7.26 10.21
C ILE A 149 37.69 7.03 8.85
N VAL A 150 37.13 8.09 8.26
CA VAL A 150 36.50 8.05 6.92
C VAL A 150 37.52 7.73 5.84
N ALA A 151 38.74 8.26 5.91
CA ALA A 151 39.81 7.95 4.96
C ALA A 151 40.27 6.48 5.05
N ASP A 152 40.50 5.98 6.27
CA ASP A 152 40.85 4.56 6.50
C ASP A 152 39.74 3.62 5.99
N ALA A 153 38.46 3.97 6.23
CA ALA A 153 37.32 3.20 5.75
C ALA A 153 37.17 3.26 4.22
N ALA A 154 37.32 4.43 3.60
CA ALA A 154 37.27 4.57 2.13
C ALA A 154 38.42 3.83 1.43
N ALA A 155 39.61 3.74 2.06
CA ALA A 155 40.75 2.97 1.55
C ALA A 155 40.46 1.46 1.47
N SER A 156 39.51 0.94 2.26
CA SER A 156 39.06 -0.47 2.22
C SER A 156 38.26 -0.85 0.97
N LYS A 157 37.82 0.13 0.17
CA LYS A 157 36.94 -0.05 -1.00
C LYS A 157 35.62 -0.77 -0.65
N GLY A 158 34.95 -0.31 0.40
CA GLY A 158 33.65 -0.84 0.85
C GLY A 158 33.72 -2.14 1.69
N GLN A 159 34.90 -2.63 2.07
CA GLN A 159 35.02 -3.75 3.02
C GLN A 159 34.78 -3.30 4.47
N THR A 160 35.24 -2.11 4.83
CA THR A 160 34.93 -1.44 6.10
C THR A 160 33.60 -0.69 5.97
N ILE A 161 32.63 -1.08 6.79
CA ILE A 161 31.34 -0.41 6.94
C ILE A 161 31.39 0.38 8.25
N LEU A 162 31.16 1.70 8.22
CA LEU A 162 31.15 2.52 9.44
C LEU A 162 29.77 2.54 10.09
N PHE A 163 29.65 2.27 11.38
CA PHE A 163 28.41 2.43 12.15
C PHE A 163 28.49 3.61 13.10
N VAL A 164 27.42 4.42 13.16
CA VAL A 164 27.34 5.65 13.96
C VAL A 164 25.99 5.71 14.67
N ASN A 165 25.95 5.45 15.99
CA ASN A 165 24.72 5.38 16.79
C ASN A 165 23.82 6.64 16.71
N GLU A 166 24.39 7.82 16.50
CA GLU A 166 23.63 9.06 16.33
C GLU A 166 24.21 9.86 15.16
N LEU A 167 23.57 9.76 14.00
CA LEU A 167 24.03 10.42 12.78
C LEU A 167 23.95 11.96 12.88
N THR A 168 23.06 12.49 13.72
CA THR A 168 22.98 13.92 14.12
C THR A 168 24.28 14.44 14.72
N ASN A 169 24.97 13.64 15.54
CA ASN A 169 26.16 14.10 16.26
C ASN A 169 27.39 14.20 15.35
N LEU A 170 27.39 13.47 14.22
CA LEU A 170 28.47 13.49 13.24
C LEU A 170 28.20 14.51 12.11
N VAL A 171 26.95 14.60 11.64
CA VAL A 171 26.52 15.47 10.53
C VAL A 171 26.17 16.86 11.06
N GLY A 172 27.20 17.62 11.44
CA GLY A 172 27.08 18.95 12.03
C GLY A 172 28.29 19.88 11.80
N SER A 173 29.15 19.54 10.85
CA SER A 173 30.32 20.35 10.45
C SER A 173 30.59 20.18 8.97
N ASP A 174 30.69 21.29 8.23
CA ASP A 174 30.87 21.28 6.77
C ASP A 174 32.13 20.51 6.33
N ALA A 175 33.20 20.55 7.15
CA ALA A 175 34.45 19.83 6.89
C ALA A 175 34.31 18.30 6.99
N VAL A 176 33.39 17.82 7.83
CA VAL A 176 33.03 16.40 7.95
C VAL A 176 32.04 16.02 6.85
N ASN A 177 30.98 16.81 6.68
CA ASN A 177 29.94 16.58 5.68
C ASN A 177 30.52 16.44 4.27
N ASN A 178 31.37 17.38 3.83
CA ASN A 178 32.00 17.33 2.51
C ASN A 178 32.87 16.08 2.30
N THR A 179 33.56 15.61 3.35
CA THR A 179 34.43 14.42 3.28
C THR A 179 33.58 13.14 3.25
N LEU A 180 32.58 13.05 4.11
CA LEU A 180 31.68 11.91 4.27
C LEU A 180 30.82 11.69 3.01
N PHE A 181 30.08 12.70 2.57
CA PHE A 181 29.14 12.58 1.46
C PHE A 181 29.85 12.45 0.10
N SER A 182 31.04 13.03 -0.07
CA SER A 182 31.88 12.77 -1.26
C SER A 182 32.28 11.30 -1.34
N ALA A 183 32.79 10.71 -0.25
CA ALA A 183 33.21 9.30 -0.23
C ALA A 183 32.03 8.32 -0.46
N ILE A 184 30.81 8.70 -0.05
CA ILE A 184 29.57 7.95 -0.32
C ILE A 184 29.14 8.11 -1.79
N ALA A 185 29.12 9.33 -2.32
CA ALA A 185 28.75 9.61 -3.71
C ALA A 185 29.70 8.96 -4.73
N GLU A 186 30.98 8.87 -4.40
CA GLU A 186 32.00 8.13 -5.17
C GLU A 186 31.93 6.60 -4.98
N GLY A 187 31.05 6.09 -4.11
CA GLY A 187 30.90 4.65 -3.83
C GLY A 187 32.08 4.01 -3.11
N LYS A 188 32.93 4.81 -2.45
CA LYS A 188 34.14 4.34 -1.73
C LYS A 188 33.84 3.97 -0.28
N LEU A 189 32.84 4.60 0.33
CA LEU A 189 32.41 4.40 1.71
C LEU A 189 31.01 3.79 1.77
N VAL A 190 30.81 2.86 2.70
CA VAL A 190 29.51 2.35 3.13
C VAL A 190 29.34 2.64 4.61
N MET A 191 28.15 3.07 5.04
CA MET A 191 27.88 3.35 6.46
C MET A 191 26.48 2.91 6.90
N ILE A 192 26.30 2.83 8.22
CA ILE A 192 25.04 2.58 8.91
C ILE A 192 24.84 3.73 9.90
N GLY A 193 23.73 4.45 9.80
CA GLY A 193 23.33 5.44 10.80
C GLY A 193 22.43 4.85 11.88
N GLY A 194 22.43 5.46 13.06
CA GLY A 194 21.37 5.35 14.06
C GLY A 194 20.63 6.68 14.22
N SER A 195 19.33 6.64 14.51
CA SER A 195 18.46 7.81 14.70
C SER A 195 17.18 7.45 15.47
N SER A 196 16.65 8.38 16.27
CA SER A 196 15.23 8.37 16.62
C SER A 196 14.36 8.66 15.38
N ALA A 197 13.07 8.34 15.44
CA ALA A 197 12.11 8.65 14.38
C ALA A 197 12.01 10.17 14.17
N ALA A 198 11.85 10.94 15.26
CA ALA A 198 11.77 12.40 15.19
C ALA A 198 13.00 13.04 14.52
N ALA A 199 14.22 12.62 14.89
CA ALA A 199 15.45 13.14 14.29
C ALA A 199 15.77 12.57 12.89
N TYR A 200 15.05 11.53 12.46
CA TYR A 200 15.09 11.05 11.08
C TYR A 200 14.18 11.92 10.20
N ASP A 201 12.94 12.14 10.63
CA ASP A 201 11.95 12.93 9.90
C ASP A 201 12.31 14.42 9.85
N GLU A 202 12.78 15.01 10.95
CA GLU A 202 13.29 16.40 10.98
C GLU A 202 14.43 16.61 9.97
N ARG A 203 15.33 15.63 9.79
CA ARG A 203 16.39 15.69 8.76
C ARG A 203 15.82 15.59 7.35
N ASN A 204 14.82 14.75 7.13
CA ASN A 204 14.17 14.60 5.82
C ASN A 204 13.48 15.90 5.36
N GLU A 205 12.93 16.68 6.30
CA GLU A 205 12.30 17.98 6.03
C GLU A 205 13.32 19.13 5.93
N SER A 206 14.33 19.15 6.79
CA SER A 206 15.26 20.30 6.92
C SER A 206 16.51 20.24 6.01
N GLN A 207 16.94 19.04 5.60
CA GLN A 207 18.19 18.82 4.83
C GLN A 207 17.97 17.79 3.70
N PRO A 208 17.09 18.06 2.72
CA PRO A 208 16.69 17.09 1.70
C PRO A 208 17.85 16.59 0.83
N GLU A 209 18.87 17.43 0.58
CA GLU A 209 20.11 17.07 -0.12
C GLU A 209 20.99 16.07 0.65
N ILE A 210 20.94 16.09 1.98
CA ILE A 210 21.58 15.09 2.85
C ILE A 210 20.69 13.85 2.97
N ALA A 211 19.38 14.03 3.16
CA ALA A 211 18.41 12.94 3.28
C ALA A 211 18.38 12.02 2.03
N ALA A 212 18.69 12.56 0.85
CA ALA A 212 18.83 11.81 -0.40
C ALA A 212 19.83 10.63 -0.33
N TYR A 213 20.83 10.71 0.58
CA TYR A 213 21.83 9.68 0.84
C TYR A 213 21.42 8.62 1.86
N PHE A 214 20.22 8.69 2.44
CA PHE A 214 19.81 7.78 3.53
C PHE A 214 18.52 6.99 3.24
N ALA A 215 18.35 5.87 3.93
CA ALA A 215 17.16 5.02 3.88
C ALA A 215 16.86 4.39 5.25
N GLY A 216 15.73 4.77 5.85
CA GLY A 216 15.30 4.31 7.16
C GLY A 216 14.89 2.83 7.20
N ILE A 217 15.43 2.11 8.18
CA ILE A 217 15.05 0.77 8.61
C ILE A 217 14.43 0.92 10.00
N LEU A 218 13.11 1.07 10.04
CA LEU A 218 12.34 1.16 11.29
C LEU A 218 12.44 -0.17 12.06
N VAL A 219 12.78 -0.09 13.34
CA VAL A 219 12.77 -1.22 14.28
C VAL A 219 11.61 -1.02 15.25
N ALA A 220 10.73 -2.03 15.34
CA ALA A 220 9.63 -2.01 16.30
C ALA A 220 10.14 -2.24 17.74
N GLU A 221 9.50 -1.59 18.70
CA GLU A 221 9.78 -1.80 20.12
C GLU A 221 9.27 -3.18 20.61
N ARG A 222 9.54 -3.50 21.87
CA ARG A 222 8.94 -4.63 22.59
C ARG A 222 8.44 -4.18 23.95
N ASP A 223 7.37 -4.81 24.43
CA ASP A 223 6.83 -4.50 25.75
C ASP A 223 7.67 -5.15 26.87
N ALA A 224 7.37 -4.76 28.11
CA ALA A 224 8.08 -5.24 29.30
C ALA A 224 7.93 -6.75 29.58
N ASN A 225 7.04 -7.45 28.86
CA ASN A 225 6.87 -8.90 28.93
C ASN A 225 7.62 -9.65 27.81
N GLY A 226 8.33 -8.92 26.94
CA GLY A 226 9.09 -9.46 25.81
C GLY A 226 8.26 -9.73 24.57
N ALA A 227 6.97 -9.34 24.54
CA ALA A 227 6.13 -9.45 23.36
C ALA A 227 6.51 -8.40 22.30
N MET A 228 6.30 -8.73 21.02
CA MET A 228 6.59 -7.84 19.90
C MET A 228 5.60 -6.67 19.86
N ALA A 229 6.04 -5.46 20.20
CA ALA A 229 5.20 -4.26 20.16
C ALA A 229 5.20 -3.67 18.74
N GLY A 230 4.50 -4.35 17.82
CA GLY A 230 4.10 -3.74 16.55
C GLY A 230 5.04 -3.93 15.36
N ASN A 231 5.66 -5.10 15.19
CA ASN A 231 5.79 -5.58 13.80
C ASN A 231 4.40 -6.05 13.38
N VAL A 232 3.87 -5.47 12.30
CA VAL A 232 2.52 -5.78 11.81
C VAL A 232 2.53 -7.22 11.34
N GLU A 233 1.74 -8.09 11.97
CA GLU A 233 1.56 -9.47 11.53
C GLU A 233 0.91 -9.49 10.15
N GLN A 234 1.75 -9.41 9.12
CA GLN A 234 1.42 -9.88 7.80
C GLN A 234 1.49 -11.40 7.88
N ASN A 235 0.33 -12.03 8.11
CA ASN A 235 0.21 -13.47 8.05
C ASN A 235 0.63 -13.96 6.64
N ASP A 236 1.01 -15.23 6.52
CA ASP A 236 1.48 -15.83 5.25
C ASP A 236 0.43 -15.72 4.10
N SER A 237 -0.84 -15.48 4.47
CA SER A 237 -1.99 -15.19 3.61
C SER A 237 -2.13 -13.72 3.17
N GLY A 238 -1.30 -12.80 3.68
CA GLY A 238 -1.25 -11.37 3.30
C GLY A 238 -2.08 -10.40 4.16
N TYR A 239 -2.93 -10.91 5.05
CA TYR A 239 -3.77 -10.14 5.98
C TYR A 239 -2.95 -9.51 7.11
N ARG A 240 -3.42 -8.40 7.68
CA ARG A 240 -2.69 -7.57 8.67
C ARG A 240 -3.44 -7.33 9.97
N GLY A 241 -2.79 -7.62 11.09
CA GLY A 241 -3.30 -7.31 12.43
C GLY A 241 -4.43 -8.22 12.91
N ASP A 242 -5.20 -7.74 13.89
CA ASP A 242 -6.27 -8.52 14.54
C ASP A 242 -7.46 -8.79 13.59
N ASN A 243 -8.03 -9.99 13.65
CA ASN A 243 -8.89 -10.61 12.62
C ASN A 243 -10.38 -10.24 12.65
N VAL A 244 -10.83 -9.37 13.55
CA VAL A 244 -12.21 -8.83 13.58
C VAL A 244 -12.23 -7.36 13.13
N SER A 245 -13.15 -6.98 12.25
CA SER A 245 -13.26 -5.60 11.75
C SER A 245 -13.57 -4.56 12.84
N PRO A 246 -13.22 -3.28 12.64
CA PRO A 246 -13.39 -2.25 13.67
C PRO A 246 -14.85 -1.97 14.03
N ASP A 247 -15.74 -2.04 13.05
CA ASP A 247 -17.19 -1.82 13.17
C ASP A 247 -17.90 -3.01 13.83
N LEU A 248 -17.50 -4.26 13.54
CA LEU A 248 -18.04 -5.44 14.20
C LEU A 248 -17.69 -5.46 15.70
N ARG A 249 -16.52 -4.94 16.09
CA ARG A 249 -16.18 -4.71 17.52
C ARG A 249 -17.03 -3.63 18.16
N GLU A 250 -17.38 -2.57 17.44
CA GLU A 250 -18.27 -1.53 17.95
C GLU A 250 -19.69 -2.09 18.17
N MET A 251 -20.18 -2.96 17.28
CA MET A 251 -21.41 -3.73 17.51
C MET A 251 -21.30 -4.63 18.75
N MET A 252 -20.21 -5.38 18.92
CA MET A 252 -19.98 -6.22 20.11
C MET A 252 -19.89 -5.42 21.42
N ALA A 253 -19.34 -4.20 21.39
CA ALA A 253 -19.27 -3.32 22.56
C ALA A 253 -20.63 -2.71 22.91
N ASN A 254 -21.47 -2.44 21.91
CA ASN A 254 -22.81 -1.87 22.06
C ASN A 254 -23.89 -2.91 22.41
N ASP A 255 -23.66 -4.21 22.14
CA ASP A 255 -24.47 -5.33 22.66
C ASP A 255 -23.64 -6.27 23.56
N PRO A 256 -23.47 -5.94 24.86
CA PRO A 256 -22.82 -6.82 25.83
C PRO A 256 -23.52 -8.17 26.07
N SER A 257 -24.75 -8.36 25.57
CA SER A 257 -25.45 -9.64 25.63
C SER A 257 -25.04 -10.58 24.48
N GLY A 258 -24.50 -10.02 23.39
CA GLY A 258 -24.04 -10.75 22.21
C GLY A 258 -25.13 -11.54 21.48
N ASN A 259 -26.41 -11.21 21.71
CA ASN A 259 -27.56 -11.92 21.13
C ASN A 259 -27.98 -11.38 19.76
N THR A 260 -27.63 -10.12 19.46
CA THR A 260 -27.91 -9.51 18.14
C THR A 260 -27.24 -10.33 17.05
N ARG A 261 -28.03 -10.71 16.04
CA ARG A 261 -27.54 -11.45 14.87
C ARG A 261 -27.15 -10.49 13.75
N VAL A 262 -26.01 -10.75 13.14
CA VAL A 262 -25.41 -9.92 12.08
C VAL A 262 -25.02 -10.82 10.92
N ASP A 263 -25.28 -10.37 9.69
CA ASP A 263 -24.75 -10.99 8.48
C ASP A 263 -23.28 -10.58 8.32
N THR A 264 -22.40 -11.58 8.24
CA THR A 264 -20.95 -11.39 8.24
C THR A 264 -20.30 -12.06 7.03
N ILE A 265 -19.15 -11.54 6.62
CA ILE A 265 -18.27 -12.12 5.62
C ILE A 265 -17.05 -12.67 6.35
N ILE A 266 -16.93 -13.98 6.40
CA ILE A 266 -15.81 -14.71 7.01
C ILE A 266 -14.84 -15.11 5.91
N GLN A 267 -13.64 -14.54 5.94
CA GLN A 267 -12.51 -14.96 5.13
C GLN A 267 -11.76 -16.05 5.92
N ALA A 268 -12.07 -17.31 5.62
CA ALA A 268 -11.49 -18.48 6.27
C ALA A 268 -10.05 -18.75 5.79
N LYS A 269 -9.32 -19.64 6.48
CA LYS A 269 -8.09 -20.27 5.96
C LYS A 269 -8.40 -21.53 5.14
N ASP A 270 -9.49 -22.19 5.49
CA ASP A 270 -10.10 -23.35 4.84
C ASP A 270 -11.59 -23.31 5.21
N ALA A 271 -12.47 -23.04 4.25
CA ALA A 271 -13.91 -22.95 4.49
C ALA A 271 -14.58 -24.33 4.66
N ASP A 272 -13.90 -25.41 4.24
CA ASP A 272 -14.34 -26.79 4.44
C ASP A 272 -13.79 -27.40 5.74
N SER A 273 -13.02 -26.65 6.53
CA SER A 273 -12.47 -27.08 7.82
C SER A 273 -13.55 -27.62 8.75
N ALA A 274 -13.38 -28.86 9.23
CA ALA A 274 -14.31 -29.49 10.18
C ALA A 274 -14.38 -28.71 11.51
N VAL A 275 -13.28 -28.05 11.91
CA VAL A 275 -13.23 -27.21 13.12
C VAL A 275 -14.11 -25.96 12.93
N LEU A 276 -13.96 -25.25 11.80
CA LEU A 276 -14.79 -24.10 11.47
C LEU A 276 -16.27 -24.48 11.37
N ARG A 277 -16.59 -25.58 10.67
CA ARG A 277 -17.97 -26.08 10.54
C ARG A 277 -18.58 -26.46 11.90
N SER A 278 -17.82 -27.11 12.78
CA SER A 278 -18.28 -27.40 14.15
C SER A 278 -18.49 -26.13 14.98
N LEU A 279 -17.61 -25.14 14.84
CA LEU A 279 -17.68 -23.88 15.58
C LEU A 279 -18.91 -23.06 15.16
N LEU A 280 -19.14 -22.93 13.86
CA LEU A 280 -20.33 -22.26 13.31
C LEU A 280 -21.63 -22.94 13.78
N ALA A 281 -21.70 -24.28 13.70
CA ALA A 281 -22.84 -25.04 14.21
C ALA A 281 -23.06 -24.82 15.71
N SER A 282 -21.99 -24.80 16.52
CA SER A 282 -22.09 -24.60 17.98
C SER A 282 -22.54 -23.19 18.37
N GLY A 283 -22.18 -22.16 17.59
CA GLY A 283 -22.57 -20.77 17.80
C GLY A 283 -23.95 -20.40 17.24
N GLN A 284 -24.77 -21.38 16.83
CA GLN A 284 -26.03 -21.16 16.11
C GLN A 284 -25.88 -20.26 14.86
N ALA A 285 -24.72 -20.29 14.21
CA ALA A 285 -24.46 -19.56 12.98
C ALA A 285 -25.00 -20.34 11.78
N SER A 286 -25.65 -19.64 10.86
CA SER A 286 -26.14 -20.21 9.61
C SER A 286 -25.33 -19.65 8.45
N VAL A 287 -24.66 -20.53 7.70
CA VAL A 287 -24.00 -20.16 6.44
C VAL A 287 -25.09 -19.83 5.42
N SER A 288 -25.13 -18.57 5.02
CA SER A 288 -26.11 -18.03 4.06
C SER A 288 -25.64 -18.25 2.62
N ASP A 289 -24.33 -18.17 2.36
CA ASP A 289 -23.72 -18.35 1.02
C ASP A 289 -22.21 -18.68 1.12
N ARG A 290 -21.60 -19.13 0.02
CA ARG A 290 -20.14 -19.21 -0.18
C ARG A 290 -19.79 -18.50 -1.48
N ILE A 291 -18.76 -17.63 -1.45
CA ILE A 291 -18.38 -16.80 -2.60
C ILE A 291 -17.75 -17.66 -3.71
N GLY A 292 -18.61 -18.26 -4.54
CA GLY A 292 -18.23 -19.29 -5.50
C GLY A 292 -17.47 -20.43 -4.83
N ASN A 293 -16.26 -20.71 -5.34
CA ASN A 293 -15.40 -21.78 -4.82
C ASN A 293 -14.29 -21.28 -3.87
N SER A 294 -14.34 -20.03 -3.36
CA SER A 294 -13.29 -19.52 -2.46
C SER A 294 -13.58 -19.79 -0.98
N ASP A 295 -12.56 -19.62 -0.15
CA ASP A 295 -12.65 -19.72 1.32
C ASP A 295 -13.27 -18.47 1.96
N THR A 296 -14.35 -17.98 1.36
CA THR A 296 -15.10 -16.82 1.85
C THR A 296 -16.56 -17.20 2.00
N LEU A 297 -17.05 -17.17 3.23
CA LEU A 297 -18.40 -17.56 3.61
C LEU A 297 -19.20 -16.32 3.99
N VAL A 298 -20.47 -16.25 3.57
CA VAL A 298 -21.45 -15.30 4.09
C VAL A 298 -22.23 -16.01 5.18
N VAL A 299 -22.22 -15.49 6.40
CA VAL A 299 -22.72 -16.20 7.58
C VAL A 299 -23.51 -15.25 8.48
N ASN A 300 -24.76 -15.60 8.74
CA ASN A 300 -25.58 -14.95 9.76
C ASN A 300 -25.27 -15.57 11.13
N LEU A 301 -24.76 -14.77 12.08
CA LEU A 301 -24.31 -15.26 13.39
C LEU A 301 -24.61 -14.26 14.52
N PRO A 302 -24.77 -14.73 15.78
CA PRO A 302 -24.88 -13.84 16.93
C PRO A 302 -23.50 -13.24 17.29
N LEU A 303 -23.48 -11.98 17.72
CA LEU A 303 -22.23 -11.25 18.06
C LEU A 303 -21.36 -11.98 19.10
N SER A 304 -21.97 -12.73 20.03
CA SER A 304 -21.28 -13.60 20.99
C SER A 304 -20.37 -14.65 20.34
N ALA A 305 -20.71 -15.16 19.15
CA ALA A 305 -19.90 -16.16 18.45
C ALA A 305 -18.63 -15.58 17.81
N VAL A 306 -18.55 -14.26 17.58
CA VAL A 306 -17.42 -13.60 16.92
C VAL A 306 -16.12 -13.79 17.70
N SER A 307 -16.17 -13.75 19.04
CA SER A 307 -14.98 -13.92 19.90
C SER A 307 -14.40 -15.34 19.79
N ALA A 308 -15.26 -16.36 19.73
CA ALA A 308 -14.83 -17.76 19.55
C ALA A 308 -14.29 -18.00 18.14
N LEU A 309 -14.91 -17.41 17.10
CA LEU A 309 -14.41 -17.47 15.71
C LEU A 309 -13.04 -16.80 15.57
N SER A 310 -12.86 -15.61 16.14
CA SER A 310 -11.61 -14.85 16.18
C SER A 310 -10.47 -15.67 16.81
N THR A 311 -10.71 -16.23 17.99
CA THR A 311 -9.70 -17.00 18.75
C THR A 311 -9.46 -18.42 18.23
N SER A 312 -10.32 -18.95 17.35
CA SER A 312 -10.20 -20.31 16.79
C SER A 312 -8.94 -20.55 15.94
N GLY A 313 -8.31 -19.48 15.43
CA GLY A 313 -7.21 -19.56 14.47
C GLY A 313 -7.60 -20.05 13.07
N THR A 314 -8.87 -20.44 12.83
CA THR A 314 -9.37 -21.00 11.56
C THR A 314 -9.68 -19.95 10.49
N ILE A 315 -9.79 -18.67 10.89
CA ILE A 315 -10.12 -17.54 10.00
C ILE A 315 -8.92 -16.62 9.80
N ASN A 316 -8.87 -15.96 8.63
CA ASN A 316 -7.98 -14.83 8.35
C ASN A 316 -8.64 -13.50 8.77
N TYR A 317 -9.93 -13.31 8.47
CA TYR A 317 -10.66 -12.09 8.81
C TYR A 317 -12.18 -12.31 8.92
N VAL A 318 -12.87 -11.47 9.69
CA VAL A 318 -14.34 -11.36 9.70
C VAL A 318 -14.80 -9.90 9.77
N SER A 319 -15.75 -9.54 8.91
CA SER A 319 -16.42 -8.23 8.84
C SER A 319 -17.94 -8.40 8.69
N PRO A 320 -18.77 -7.35 8.86
CA PRO A 320 -20.17 -7.38 8.43
C PRO A 320 -20.29 -7.50 6.90
N ASP A 321 -21.42 -7.98 6.40
CA ASP A 321 -21.82 -7.81 5.00
C ASP A 321 -22.35 -6.37 4.81
N ARG A 322 -21.44 -5.45 4.45
CA ARG A 322 -21.74 -4.02 4.41
C ARG A 322 -22.61 -3.67 3.19
N PRO A 323 -23.57 -2.73 3.34
CA PRO A 323 -24.30 -2.22 2.18
C PRO A 323 -23.36 -1.46 1.24
N THR A 324 -23.54 -1.68 -0.06
CA THR A 324 -22.86 -0.97 -1.15
C THR A 324 -23.83 -0.01 -1.84
N THR A 325 -23.39 1.21 -2.16
CA THR A 325 -24.23 2.27 -2.73
C THR A 325 -23.60 2.96 -3.94
N ILE A 326 -24.44 3.71 -4.68
CA ILE A 326 -24.12 4.45 -5.91
C ILE A 326 -23.72 5.91 -5.59
N THR A 327 -22.84 6.51 -6.40
CA THR A 327 -22.18 7.80 -6.08
C THR A 327 -22.27 8.88 -7.19
N GLY A 328 -23.34 9.72 -7.30
CA GLY A 328 -23.41 10.75 -8.38
C GLY A 328 -24.47 11.92 -8.47
N HIS A 329 -24.05 13.20 -8.79
CA HIS A 329 -24.75 14.48 -9.24
C HIS A 329 -23.74 15.69 -9.47
N VAL A 330 -23.80 16.84 -10.22
CA VAL A 330 -24.16 17.39 -11.61
C VAL A 330 -23.09 18.53 -11.99
N GLU A 331 -22.52 18.99 -13.16
CA GLU A 331 -22.49 19.01 -14.68
C GLU A 331 -21.12 19.58 -15.27
N ASP A 332 -20.41 19.33 -16.42
CA ASP A 332 -20.07 18.25 -17.46
C ASP A 332 -18.48 18.07 -17.53
N THR A 333 -17.57 17.68 -18.48
CA THR A 333 -17.34 17.43 -19.96
C THR A 333 -15.92 16.78 -20.17
N THR A 334 -15.56 15.97 -21.21
CA THR A 334 -14.41 14.97 -21.10
C THR A 334 -13.22 14.83 -22.10
N GLY A 335 -13.08 15.57 -23.22
CA GLY A 335 -11.81 15.64 -24.01
C GLY A 335 -11.20 14.38 -24.69
N ALA A 336 -11.78 13.18 -24.58
CA ALA A 336 -11.18 11.89 -25.00
C ALA A 336 -11.10 11.61 -26.53
N ALA A 337 -11.19 12.64 -27.38
CA ALA A 337 -11.09 12.48 -28.84
C ALA A 337 -9.63 12.26 -29.30
N LEU A 338 -8.69 12.96 -28.68
CA LEU A 338 -7.28 13.04 -29.11
C LEU A 338 -6.54 11.70 -29.03
N MET A 339 -6.92 10.80 -28.12
CA MET A 339 -6.24 9.51 -27.92
C MET A 339 -6.72 8.39 -28.86
N ARG A 340 -7.88 8.54 -29.51
CA ARG A 340 -8.44 7.46 -30.36
C ARG A 340 -7.68 7.29 -31.68
N SER A 341 -7.12 8.35 -32.26
CA SER A 341 -6.36 8.29 -33.51
C SER A 341 -4.87 8.30 -33.24
N GLN A 342 -4.24 7.13 -33.32
CA GLN A 342 -2.80 7.01 -33.09
C GLN A 342 -2.04 7.36 -34.40
N PRO A 343 -1.13 8.35 -34.39
CA PRO A 343 -0.40 8.78 -35.57
C PRO A 343 0.58 7.71 -36.05
N ALA A 344 0.94 7.76 -37.33
CA ALA A 344 1.96 6.87 -37.89
C ALA A 344 3.32 7.12 -37.22
N LEU A 345 4.02 6.05 -36.84
CA LEU A 345 5.25 6.10 -36.04
C LEU A 345 6.15 4.92 -36.41
N ASN A 346 7.43 5.20 -36.70
CA ASN A 346 8.46 4.20 -37.02
C ASN A 346 8.02 3.15 -38.07
N GLY A 347 7.41 3.60 -39.16
CA GLY A 347 6.92 2.74 -40.25
C GLY A 347 5.57 2.06 -40.00
N ARG A 348 5.01 2.12 -38.79
CA ARG A 348 3.64 1.67 -38.50
C ARG A 348 2.64 2.70 -39.01
N SER A 349 1.68 2.26 -39.82
CA SER A 349 0.52 3.06 -40.27
C SER A 349 -0.30 3.59 -39.09
N SER A 350 -1.02 4.70 -39.30
CA SER A 350 -2.01 5.19 -38.33
C SER A 350 -3.09 4.14 -38.07
N TYR A 351 -3.60 4.11 -36.84
CA TYR A 351 -4.63 3.16 -36.42
C TYR A 351 -5.55 3.77 -35.36
N THR A 352 -6.79 3.28 -35.31
CA THR A 352 -7.77 3.72 -34.32
C THR A 352 -7.81 2.76 -33.13
N LEU A 353 -7.90 3.32 -31.93
CA LEU A 353 -8.24 2.59 -30.70
C LEU A 353 -9.72 2.85 -30.38
N ASP A 354 -10.56 1.83 -30.56
CA ASP A 354 -12.01 1.87 -30.32
C ASP A 354 -12.52 0.75 -29.39
N GLY A 355 -11.65 -0.14 -28.91
CA GLY A 355 -11.98 -1.21 -27.96
C GLY A 355 -12.32 -2.56 -28.59
N ASP A 356 -12.15 -2.73 -29.90
CA ASP A 356 -12.44 -3.97 -30.61
C ASP A 356 -11.87 -5.23 -29.94
N GLY A 357 -12.68 -6.28 -29.85
CA GLY A 357 -12.34 -7.56 -29.20
C GLY A 357 -12.15 -7.54 -27.67
N ILE A 358 -12.22 -6.40 -26.99
CA ILE A 358 -12.01 -6.29 -25.53
C ILE A 358 -13.35 -6.38 -24.78
N GLY A 359 -13.41 -7.22 -23.74
CA GLY A 359 -14.51 -7.24 -22.77
C GLY A 359 -14.33 -6.22 -21.64
N ILE A 360 -15.37 -5.42 -21.40
CA ILE A 360 -15.50 -4.49 -20.27
C ILE A 360 -16.67 -4.95 -19.40
N ALA A 361 -16.38 -5.33 -18.15
CA ALA A 361 -17.41 -5.68 -17.17
C ALA A 361 -17.84 -4.46 -16.37
N VAL A 362 -19.15 -4.20 -16.34
CA VAL A 362 -19.79 -3.11 -15.59
C VAL A 362 -20.54 -3.74 -14.43
N VAL A 363 -20.05 -3.51 -13.21
CA VAL A 363 -20.54 -4.11 -11.97
C VAL A 363 -21.41 -3.08 -11.26
N ASP A 364 -22.73 -3.21 -11.37
CA ASP A 364 -23.67 -2.12 -11.12
C ASP A 364 -25.12 -2.62 -10.90
N SER A 365 -26.11 -1.81 -11.30
CA SER A 365 -27.56 -2.02 -11.23
C SER A 365 -28.17 -2.79 -12.41
N GLY A 366 -27.34 -3.27 -13.34
CA GLY A 366 -27.75 -3.94 -14.58
C GLY A 366 -27.52 -3.07 -15.81
N ILE A 367 -27.93 -3.52 -17.00
CA ILE A 367 -27.91 -2.71 -18.23
C ILE A 367 -29.22 -2.92 -19.01
N TYR A 368 -29.80 -1.83 -19.53
CA TYR A 368 -30.94 -1.85 -20.43
C TYR A 368 -30.52 -2.35 -21.83
N THR A 369 -30.64 -3.66 -22.04
CA THR A 369 -30.20 -4.38 -23.25
C THR A 369 -30.86 -3.93 -24.56
N SER A 370 -32.05 -3.32 -24.47
CA SER A 370 -32.78 -2.78 -25.62
C SER A 370 -32.32 -1.37 -26.04
N HIS A 371 -31.34 -0.78 -25.35
CA HIS A 371 -30.73 0.48 -25.80
C HIS A 371 -29.86 0.25 -27.04
N LYS A 372 -30.21 0.91 -28.14
CA LYS A 372 -29.54 0.81 -29.44
C LYS A 372 -28.04 1.08 -29.38
N GLY A 373 -27.61 1.95 -28.47
CA GLY A 373 -26.21 2.24 -28.25
C GLY A 373 -25.36 1.04 -27.80
N PHE A 374 -25.97 -0.05 -27.31
CA PHE A 374 -25.29 -1.32 -27.02
C PHE A 374 -25.34 -2.34 -28.17
N LYS A 375 -25.93 -1.99 -29.31
CA LYS A 375 -25.95 -2.85 -30.50
C LYS A 375 -24.73 -2.60 -31.40
N GLU A 376 -24.51 -3.49 -32.38
CA GLU A 376 -23.34 -3.43 -33.28
C GLU A 376 -23.35 -2.21 -34.22
N ASN A 377 -24.48 -1.89 -34.88
CA ASN A 377 -24.58 -0.75 -35.81
C ASN A 377 -25.54 0.35 -35.33
N GLY A 378 -26.16 0.22 -34.15
CA GLY A 378 -27.04 1.23 -33.56
C GLY A 378 -28.53 1.10 -33.92
N ASN A 379 -28.94 0.02 -34.57
CA ASN A 379 -30.34 -0.28 -34.87
C ASN A 379 -30.95 -1.18 -33.79
N SER A 380 -32.27 -1.20 -33.65
CA SER A 380 -32.96 -2.05 -32.67
C SER A 380 -32.73 -3.54 -32.90
N ASP A 381 -32.58 -3.92 -34.17
CA ASP A 381 -32.65 -5.30 -34.66
C ASP A 381 -31.24 -5.90 -34.85
N ASP A 382 -30.19 -5.08 -34.72
CA ASP A 382 -28.78 -5.49 -34.71
C ASP A 382 -28.46 -6.44 -33.54
N ASN A 383 -27.37 -7.22 -33.68
CA ASN A 383 -26.79 -7.99 -32.58
C ASN A 383 -26.44 -7.11 -31.36
N SER A 384 -26.50 -7.72 -30.18
CA SER A 384 -26.09 -7.12 -28.91
C SER A 384 -24.58 -7.23 -28.71
N ARG A 385 -23.91 -6.12 -28.39
CA ARG A 385 -22.54 -6.13 -27.84
C ARG A 385 -22.52 -6.38 -26.33
N ILE A 386 -23.67 -6.43 -25.66
CA ILE A 386 -23.77 -7.03 -24.32
C ILE A 386 -23.74 -8.55 -24.52
N VAL A 387 -22.57 -9.15 -24.27
CA VAL A 387 -22.27 -10.57 -24.54
C VAL A 387 -22.58 -11.48 -23.34
N ALA A 388 -22.76 -10.89 -22.16
CA ALA A 388 -23.24 -11.55 -20.95
C ALA A 388 -24.03 -10.55 -20.10
N ASN A 389 -25.11 -11.02 -19.48
CA ASN A 389 -25.90 -10.27 -18.51
C ASN A 389 -26.32 -11.21 -17.38
N VAL A 390 -25.91 -10.91 -16.14
CA VAL A 390 -26.08 -11.79 -14.97
C VAL A 390 -26.47 -10.97 -13.74
N ASN A 391 -27.29 -11.55 -12.86
CA ASN A 391 -27.74 -10.94 -11.61
C ASN A 391 -27.28 -11.75 -10.38
N PHE A 392 -26.88 -11.04 -9.32
CA PHE A 392 -26.44 -11.57 -8.03
C PHE A 392 -27.19 -10.95 -6.83
N THR A 393 -28.23 -10.15 -7.07
CA THR A 393 -29.04 -9.55 -5.99
C THR A 393 -30.02 -10.56 -5.38
N ASN A 394 -30.57 -10.25 -4.20
CA ASN A 394 -31.72 -10.98 -3.63
C ASN A 394 -33.06 -10.76 -4.37
N SER A 395 -33.04 -10.07 -5.52
CA SER A 395 -34.19 -9.95 -6.41
C SER A 395 -34.39 -11.27 -7.17
N ASN A 396 -35.33 -11.33 -8.12
CA ASN A 396 -35.37 -12.46 -9.04
C ASN A 396 -34.01 -12.54 -9.79
N LEU A 397 -33.31 -13.68 -9.71
CA LEU A 397 -32.03 -13.86 -10.41
C LEU A 397 -32.17 -13.87 -11.94
N SER A 398 -33.39 -14.04 -12.47
CA SER A 398 -33.67 -13.81 -13.91
C SER A 398 -34.03 -12.35 -14.25
N ASP A 399 -34.16 -11.45 -13.27
CA ASP A 399 -34.29 -10.01 -13.50
C ASP A 399 -32.90 -9.39 -13.68
N THR A 400 -32.48 -9.28 -14.93
CA THR A 400 -31.23 -8.63 -15.33
C THR A 400 -31.48 -7.20 -15.87
N ALA A 401 -32.62 -6.59 -15.56
CA ALA A 401 -32.98 -5.26 -16.05
C ALA A 401 -32.37 -4.15 -15.18
N ASP A 402 -32.04 -3.03 -15.83
CA ASP A 402 -31.63 -1.80 -15.14
C ASP A 402 -32.84 -0.93 -14.82
N LEU A 403 -33.61 -1.32 -13.80
CA LEU A 403 -34.75 -0.53 -13.32
C LEU A 403 -34.33 0.66 -12.45
N TYR A 404 -33.05 0.79 -12.09
CA TYR A 404 -32.53 1.93 -11.35
C TYR A 404 -32.02 3.05 -12.27
N GLY A 405 -31.24 2.70 -13.31
CA GLY A 405 -30.81 3.54 -14.42
C GLY A 405 -29.30 3.82 -14.50
N HIS A 406 -28.51 3.38 -13.50
CA HIS A 406 -27.12 3.81 -13.34
C HIS A 406 -26.15 2.96 -14.17
N GLY A 407 -26.32 1.64 -14.17
CA GLY A 407 -25.43 0.75 -14.90
C GLY A 407 -25.51 0.94 -16.43
N SER A 408 -26.69 1.26 -16.96
CA SER A 408 -26.85 1.66 -18.38
C SER A 408 -26.10 2.95 -18.69
N HIS A 409 -26.13 3.93 -17.80
CA HIS A 409 -25.42 5.20 -17.98
C HIS A 409 -23.90 4.99 -17.95
N VAL A 410 -23.40 4.28 -16.94
CA VAL A 410 -21.97 3.93 -16.80
C VAL A 410 -21.47 3.11 -18.00
N ALA A 411 -22.25 2.11 -18.45
CA ALA A 411 -21.89 1.31 -19.62
C ALA A 411 -21.92 2.11 -20.93
N GLY A 412 -22.85 3.06 -21.08
CA GLY A 412 -22.89 3.99 -22.21
C GLY A 412 -21.62 4.86 -22.28
N LEU A 413 -21.17 5.36 -21.13
CA LEU A 413 -19.92 6.13 -21.00
C LEU A 413 -18.67 5.31 -21.32
N ALA A 414 -18.62 4.05 -20.87
CA ALA A 414 -17.49 3.16 -21.14
C ALA A 414 -17.46 2.71 -22.61
N ALA A 415 -18.58 2.18 -23.14
CA ALA A 415 -18.60 1.35 -24.34
C ALA A 415 -19.73 1.66 -25.34
N GLY A 416 -20.46 2.76 -25.18
CA GLY A 416 -21.55 3.16 -26.08
C GLY A 416 -21.12 3.39 -27.55
N ASN A 417 -21.92 2.91 -28.50
CA ASN A 417 -21.67 2.98 -29.94
C ASN A 417 -21.67 4.43 -30.47
N SER A 418 -20.91 4.68 -31.54
CA SER A 418 -20.91 5.95 -32.29
C SER A 418 -22.13 6.18 -33.19
N ASN A 419 -23.08 5.26 -33.25
CA ASN A 419 -24.24 5.37 -34.13
C ASN A 419 -25.53 5.78 -33.40
N ALA A 420 -25.58 5.66 -32.06
CA ALA A 420 -26.70 6.16 -31.26
C ALA A 420 -26.66 7.69 -31.12
N ASN A 421 -27.83 8.34 -31.13
CA ASN A 421 -28.01 9.81 -31.06
C ASN A 421 -26.97 10.59 -31.91
N SER A 422 -26.94 10.26 -33.20
CA SER A 422 -26.05 10.83 -34.23
C SER A 422 -24.54 10.77 -33.90
N GLY A 423 -24.12 9.93 -32.96
CA GLY A 423 -22.72 9.77 -32.55
C GLY A 423 -22.18 10.87 -31.64
N ASN A 424 -23.03 11.78 -31.17
CA ASN A 424 -22.70 12.86 -30.25
C ASN A 424 -22.24 12.30 -28.88
N TYR A 425 -23.00 11.33 -28.35
CA TYR A 425 -22.81 10.77 -27.01
C TYR A 425 -22.32 9.32 -27.08
N ARG A 426 -21.09 9.15 -27.58
CA ARG A 426 -20.43 7.84 -27.74
C ARG A 426 -19.47 7.54 -26.59
N GLY A 427 -19.46 6.28 -26.15
CA GLY A 427 -18.56 5.80 -25.11
C GLY A 427 -17.09 5.82 -25.53
N VAL A 428 -16.19 5.70 -24.55
CA VAL A 428 -14.73 5.72 -24.78
C VAL A 428 -14.32 4.62 -25.76
N ALA A 429 -14.65 3.37 -25.43
CA ALA A 429 -14.34 2.14 -26.15
C ALA A 429 -15.58 1.64 -26.93
N LYS A 430 -16.01 2.41 -27.94
CA LYS A 430 -17.27 2.22 -28.68
C LYS A 430 -17.51 0.84 -29.35
N LYS A 431 -16.48 0.00 -29.50
CA LYS A 431 -16.58 -1.38 -30.03
C LYS A 431 -16.40 -2.48 -28.98
N ALA A 432 -16.08 -2.14 -27.74
CA ALA A 432 -15.87 -3.14 -26.71
C ALA A 432 -17.11 -4.02 -26.51
N ASN A 433 -16.89 -5.28 -26.17
CA ASN A 433 -17.90 -6.17 -25.66
C ASN A 433 -18.25 -5.74 -24.22
N VAL A 434 -19.53 -5.72 -23.91
CA VAL A 434 -20.05 -5.29 -22.61
C VAL A 434 -20.51 -6.52 -21.82
N ILE A 435 -20.10 -6.59 -20.57
CA ILE A 435 -20.49 -7.66 -19.64
C ILE A 435 -21.24 -6.99 -18.49
N SER A 436 -22.55 -7.22 -18.42
CA SER A 436 -23.40 -6.65 -17.37
C SER A 436 -23.42 -7.57 -16.15
N VAL A 437 -23.03 -7.04 -14.99
CA VAL A 437 -22.98 -7.78 -13.72
C VAL A 437 -23.81 -6.99 -12.70
N LYS A 438 -25.08 -7.36 -12.57
CA LYS A 438 -26.02 -6.73 -11.65
C LYS A 438 -25.75 -7.22 -10.22
N VAL A 439 -25.24 -6.33 -9.38
CA VAL A 439 -24.99 -6.53 -7.94
C VAL A 439 -25.74 -5.52 -7.09
N LEU A 440 -26.49 -4.60 -7.72
CA LEU A 440 -27.36 -3.62 -7.07
C LEU A 440 -28.82 -3.87 -7.50
N ASN A 441 -29.72 -3.82 -6.52
CA ASN A 441 -31.15 -4.02 -6.71
C ASN A 441 -31.81 -2.81 -7.42
N ASN A 442 -33.13 -2.83 -7.50
CA ASN A 442 -33.92 -1.83 -8.23
C ASN A 442 -34.13 -0.53 -7.41
N GLU A 443 -33.58 -0.47 -6.19
CA GLU A 443 -33.43 0.69 -5.31
C GLU A 443 -32.05 1.35 -5.45
N GLY A 444 -31.09 0.72 -6.14
CA GLY A 444 -29.70 1.17 -6.23
C GLY A 444 -28.82 0.76 -5.04
N VAL A 445 -29.29 -0.22 -4.26
CA VAL A 445 -28.63 -0.75 -3.06
C VAL A 445 -28.14 -2.16 -3.33
N GLY A 446 -26.98 -2.52 -2.82
CA GLY A 446 -26.49 -3.90 -2.82
C GLY A 446 -25.77 -4.26 -1.53
N ASN A 447 -25.28 -5.49 -1.49
CA ASN A 447 -24.47 -6.02 -0.40
C ASN A 447 -23.05 -6.33 -0.88
N THR A 448 -22.11 -6.34 0.07
CA THR A 448 -20.72 -6.73 -0.20
C THR A 448 -20.63 -8.19 -0.68
N SER A 449 -21.46 -9.08 -0.15
CA SER A 449 -21.62 -10.47 -0.64
C SER A 449 -21.98 -10.54 -2.14
N TRP A 450 -22.97 -9.78 -2.59
CA TRP A 450 -23.42 -9.78 -4.00
C TRP A 450 -22.33 -9.22 -4.92
N LEU A 451 -21.63 -8.17 -4.49
CA LEU A 451 -20.47 -7.63 -5.18
C LEU A 451 -19.36 -8.70 -5.32
N LEU A 452 -18.99 -9.38 -4.23
CA LEU A 452 -17.97 -10.41 -4.24
C LEU A 452 -18.32 -11.58 -5.17
N ASN A 453 -19.59 -12.00 -5.20
CA ASN A 453 -20.09 -13.01 -6.14
C ASN A 453 -19.97 -12.55 -7.60
N GLY A 454 -20.37 -11.30 -7.90
CA GLY A 454 -20.20 -10.71 -9.24
C GLY A 454 -18.74 -10.65 -9.69
N LEU A 455 -17.83 -10.24 -8.80
CA LEU A 455 -16.38 -10.22 -9.07
C LEU A 455 -15.81 -11.64 -9.24
N GLN A 456 -16.25 -12.62 -8.46
CA GLN A 456 -15.83 -14.01 -8.60
C GLN A 456 -16.32 -14.63 -9.91
N TRP A 457 -17.55 -14.31 -10.33
CA TRP A 457 -18.05 -14.71 -11.64
C TRP A 457 -17.22 -14.09 -12.77
N ILE A 458 -16.80 -12.83 -12.65
CA ILE A 458 -15.87 -12.20 -13.62
C ILE A 458 -14.53 -12.94 -13.65
N ILE A 459 -13.91 -13.26 -12.52
CA ILE A 459 -12.64 -14.02 -12.48
C ILE A 459 -12.79 -15.34 -13.25
N ASN A 460 -13.88 -16.07 -13.01
CA ASN A 460 -14.17 -17.36 -13.64
C ASN A 460 -14.39 -17.23 -15.16
N ASN A 461 -15.11 -16.18 -15.60
CA ASN A 461 -15.55 -16.01 -16.99
C ASN A 461 -14.64 -15.11 -17.85
N ARG A 462 -13.60 -14.49 -17.27
CA ARG A 462 -12.73 -13.51 -17.97
C ARG A 462 -12.13 -14.01 -19.28
N ALA A 463 -11.83 -15.31 -19.37
CA ALA A 463 -11.27 -15.92 -20.58
C ALA A 463 -12.32 -16.09 -21.69
N ALA A 464 -13.56 -16.43 -21.34
CA ALA A 464 -14.64 -16.68 -22.29
C ALA A 464 -15.11 -15.39 -23.00
N TYR A 465 -15.19 -14.28 -22.26
CA TYR A 465 -15.64 -12.98 -22.77
C TYR A 465 -14.49 -11.96 -22.99
N ASN A 466 -13.23 -12.42 -22.93
CA ASN A 466 -12.01 -11.59 -22.97
C ASN A 466 -12.09 -10.34 -22.08
N ILE A 467 -12.54 -10.50 -20.82
CA ILE A 467 -12.73 -9.39 -19.88
C ILE A 467 -11.36 -8.87 -19.46
N ARG A 468 -11.00 -7.67 -19.93
CA ARG A 468 -9.72 -7.01 -19.59
C ARG A 468 -9.89 -5.79 -18.69
N VAL A 469 -11.10 -5.25 -18.58
CA VAL A 469 -11.42 -4.12 -17.70
C VAL A 469 -12.64 -4.44 -16.85
N VAL A 470 -12.59 -4.08 -15.57
CA VAL A 470 -13.71 -4.12 -14.62
C VAL A 470 -13.95 -2.71 -14.11
N ASN A 471 -15.19 -2.25 -14.20
CA ASN A 471 -15.62 -0.93 -13.78
C ASN A 471 -16.46 -1.06 -12.49
N LEU A 472 -15.94 -0.53 -11.38
CA LEU A 472 -16.58 -0.49 -10.07
C LEU A 472 -17.08 0.92 -9.76
N SER A 473 -18.29 1.24 -10.23
CA SER A 473 -18.94 2.54 -10.11
C SER A 473 -19.83 2.66 -8.86
N LEU A 474 -19.49 1.89 -7.84
CA LEU A 474 -20.18 1.74 -6.55
C LEU A 474 -19.14 1.60 -5.44
N GLY A 475 -19.56 1.62 -4.18
CA GLY A 475 -18.65 1.32 -3.06
C GLY A 475 -19.31 1.20 -1.69
N THR A 476 -18.48 1.00 -0.68
CA THR A 476 -18.86 1.00 0.75
C THR A 476 -17.77 1.66 1.60
N THR A 477 -18.02 1.89 2.88
CA THR A 477 -17.10 2.63 3.76
C THR A 477 -15.78 1.88 3.96
N ALA A 478 -14.65 2.51 3.60
CA ALA A 478 -13.31 1.96 3.76
C ALA A 478 -12.83 2.02 5.23
N VAL A 479 -13.42 1.20 6.10
CA VAL A 479 -12.98 1.06 7.51
C VAL A 479 -11.82 0.07 7.64
N ASP A 480 -11.88 -1.07 6.95
CA ASP A 480 -10.84 -2.11 6.99
C ASP A 480 -9.70 -1.74 6.03
N THR A 481 -8.46 -2.01 6.43
CA THR A 481 -7.27 -1.90 5.56
C THR A 481 -7.48 -2.63 4.23
N TYR A 482 -6.91 -2.10 3.14
CA TYR A 482 -6.97 -2.75 1.82
C TYR A 482 -6.40 -4.19 1.78
N THR A 483 -5.66 -4.60 2.81
CA THR A 483 -5.16 -5.97 2.97
C THR A 483 -6.16 -6.95 3.60
N ASN A 484 -7.21 -6.45 4.26
CA ASN A 484 -8.22 -7.25 4.96
C ASN A 484 -9.63 -7.07 4.39
N ASP A 485 -9.95 -5.88 3.85
CA ASP A 485 -11.21 -5.60 3.17
C ASP A 485 -11.45 -6.66 2.06
N PRO A 486 -12.54 -7.44 2.12
CA PRO A 486 -12.75 -8.55 1.19
C PRO A 486 -12.92 -8.08 -0.27
N ILE A 487 -13.43 -6.86 -0.50
CA ILE A 487 -13.54 -6.26 -1.83
C ILE A 487 -12.14 -5.92 -2.35
N CYS A 488 -11.30 -5.30 -1.51
CA CYS A 488 -9.91 -5.00 -1.88
C CYS A 488 -9.08 -6.27 -2.16
N VAL A 489 -9.27 -7.33 -1.38
CA VAL A 489 -8.68 -8.66 -1.62
C VAL A 489 -9.17 -9.26 -2.94
N LYS A 490 -10.46 -9.15 -3.26
CA LYS A 490 -11.02 -9.62 -4.54
C LYS A 490 -10.55 -8.78 -5.74
N VAL A 491 -10.35 -7.48 -5.55
CA VAL A 491 -9.76 -6.55 -6.54
C VAL A 491 -8.29 -6.87 -6.81
N LYS A 492 -7.51 -7.21 -5.77
CA LYS A 492 -6.15 -7.76 -5.92
C LYS A 492 -6.16 -9.02 -6.81
N GLN A 493 -7.04 -9.98 -6.51
CA GLN A 493 -7.17 -11.21 -7.30
C GLN A 493 -7.53 -10.95 -8.77
N LEU A 494 -8.35 -9.93 -9.07
CA LEU A 494 -8.64 -9.50 -10.45
C LEU A 494 -7.41 -8.92 -11.16
N ALA A 495 -6.65 -8.05 -10.49
CA ALA A 495 -5.42 -7.46 -11.02
C ALA A 495 -4.35 -8.54 -11.31
N GLU A 496 -4.14 -9.46 -10.36
CA GLU A 496 -3.25 -10.62 -10.51
C GLU A 496 -3.71 -11.58 -11.62
N ALA A 497 -5.02 -11.69 -11.85
CA ALA A 497 -5.61 -12.46 -12.95
C ALA A 497 -5.54 -11.75 -14.33
N GLY A 498 -4.88 -10.59 -14.43
CA GLY A 498 -4.63 -9.86 -15.67
C GLY A 498 -5.75 -8.91 -16.11
N VAL A 499 -6.62 -8.51 -15.18
CA VAL A 499 -7.80 -7.66 -15.41
C VAL A 499 -7.62 -6.31 -14.74
N VAL A 500 -7.73 -5.21 -15.50
CA VAL A 500 -7.59 -3.85 -14.97
C VAL A 500 -8.86 -3.47 -14.22
N VAL A 501 -8.76 -3.22 -12.92
CA VAL A 501 -9.88 -2.72 -12.11
C VAL A 501 -9.84 -1.19 -12.08
N ILE A 502 -10.92 -0.55 -12.52
CA ILE A 502 -11.18 0.88 -12.34
C ILE A 502 -12.22 1.04 -11.23
N ALA A 503 -11.94 1.88 -10.24
CA ALA A 503 -12.84 2.14 -9.12
C ALA A 503 -13.18 3.63 -9.02
N ALA A 504 -14.44 3.94 -8.68
CA ALA A 504 -14.80 5.28 -8.24
C ALA A 504 -14.04 5.66 -6.96
N ALA A 505 -13.64 6.92 -6.78
CA ALA A 505 -13.04 7.40 -5.53
C ALA A 505 -14.03 7.55 -4.36
N GLY A 506 -15.32 7.74 -4.66
CA GLY A 506 -16.38 8.05 -3.70
C GLY A 506 -16.85 9.51 -3.82
N ASN A 507 -18.05 9.80 -3.32
CA ASN A 507 -18.65 11.14 -3.37
C ASN A 507 -18.77 11.79 -1.98
N LEU A 508 -17.79 11.53 -1.10
CA LEU A 508 -17.76 11.99 0.29
C LEU A 508 -16.79 13.17 0.50
N GLY A 509 -16.44 13.90 -0.57
CA GLY A 509 -15.59 15.10 -0.53
C GLY A 509 -16.21 16.30 0.20
N LYS A 510 -17.49 16.21 0.61
CA LYS A 510 -18.19 17.14 1.50
C LYS A 510 -19.02 16.39 2.54
N ASN A 511 -19.17 16.99 3.72
CA ASN A 511 -20.15 16.54 4.72
C ASN A 511 -21.55 17.13 4.46
N SER A 512 -22.52 16.77 5.30
CA SER A 512 -23.91 17.26 5.24
C SER A 512 -24.07 18.77 5.45
N LEU A 513 -23.07 19.45 6.01
CA LEU A 513 -23.00 20.91 6.15
C LEU A 513 -22.31 21.59 4.94
N GLY A 514 -21.99 20.83 3.89
CA GLY A 514 -21.32 21.32 2.69
C GLY A 514 -19.82 21.63 2.87
N GLN A 515 -19.25 21.35 4.05
CA GLN A 515 -17.84 21.61 4.37
C GLN A 515 -16.96 20.55 3.68
N LYS A 516 -15.80 20.97 3.16
CA LYS A 516 -14.87 20.09 2.45
C LYS A 516 -14.28 19.04 3.40
N MET A 517 -14.30 17.78 2.97
CA MET A 517 -13.72 16.64 3.69
C MET A 517 -12.51 16.07 2.93
N TYR A 518 -11.53 15.59 3.70
CA TYR A 518 -10.38 14.82 3.21
C TYR A 518 -10.35 13.46 3.90
N GLY A 519 -9.62 12.50 3.33
CA GLY A 519 -9.52 11.15 3.90
C GLY A 519 -10.71 10.23 3.58
N GLN A 520 -11.54 10.58 2.60
CA GLN A 520 -12.88 9.99 2.39
C GLN A 520 -12.94 9.04 1.18
N ILE A 521 -11.80 8.46 0.79
CA ILE A 521 -11.73 7.48 -0.30
C ILE A 521 -12.43 6.20 0.15
N HIS A 522 -13.49 5.81 -0.56
CA HIS A 522 -14.31 4.64 -0.20
C HIS A 522 -13.69 3.32 -0.70
N SER A 523 -14.23 2.17 -0.27
CA SER A 523 -13.85 0.85 -0.79
C SER A 523 -14.68 0.53 -2.02
N PRO A 524 -14.09 0.02 -3.13
CA PRO A 524 -12.70 -0.48 -3.26
C PRO A 524 -11.67 0.55 -3.73
N GLY A 525 -12.02 1.84 -3.82
CA GLY A 525 -11.12 2.91 -4.24
C GLY A 525 -9.90 3.14 -3.33
N ASN A 526 -9.88 2.60 -2.11
CA ASN A 526 -8.71 2.57 -1.23
C ASN A 526 -7.68 1.50 -1.63
N SER A 527 -8.01 0.55 -2.51
CA SER A 527 -7.09 -0.51 -2.94
C SER A 527 -5.95 0.03 -3.82
N PRO A 528 -4.67 -0.31 -3.55
CA PRO A 528 -3.56 -0.01 -4.45
C PRO A 528 -3.60 -0.84 -5.75
N TYR A 529 -4.45 -1.87 -5.81
CA TYR A 529 -4.60 -2.74 -6.98
C TYR A 529 -5.70 -2.27 -7.96
N ALA A 530 -6.46 -1.24 -7.60
CA ALA A 530 -7.38 -0.55 -8.51
C ALA A 530 -6.81 0.80 -8.95
N ILE A 531 -7.16 1.21 -10.18
CA ILE A 531 -7.03 2.59 -10.63
C ILE A 531 -8.26 3.34 -10.11
N THR A 532 -8.06 4.16 -9.09
CA THR A 532 -9.11 4.94 -8.41
C THR A 532 -9.25 6.29 -9.09
N VAL A 533 -10.47 6.62 -9.52
CA VAL A 533 -10.73 7.80 -10.33
C VAL A 533 -11.59 8.82 -9.55
N GLY A 534 -11.02 9.99 -9.33
CA GLY A 534 -11.74 11.17 -8.83
C GLY A 534 -12.46 11.92 -9.95
N ALA A 535 -13.45 12.73 -9.58
CA ALA A 535 -14.20 13.51 -10.55
C ALA A 535 -13.68 14.95 -10.66
N SER A 536 -13.36 15.39 -11.88
CA SER A 536 -13.27 16.81 -12.20
C SER A 536 -14.59 17.35 -12.79
N ASN A 537 -14.70 18.66 -12.77
CA ASN A 537 -15.79 19.49 -13.26
C ASN A 537 -15.19 20.48 -14.27
N SER A 538 -15.60 20.37 -15.53
CA SER A 538 -15.13 21.24 -16.63
C SER A 538 -15.84 22.59 -16.72
N LEU A 539 -16.80 22.85 -15.83
CA LEU A 539 -17.72 23.99 -15.90
C LEU A 539 -18.54 24.07 -17.21
N GLY A 540 -18.62 22.95 -17.96
CA GLY A 540 -19.29 22.87 -19.25
C GLY A 540 -18.47 23.39 -20.44
N THR A 541 -17.18 23.67 -20.26
CA THR A 541 -16.31 24.18 -21.33
C THR A 541 -15.51 23.07 -22.02
N ALA A 542 -14.85 23.43 -23.13
CA ALA A 542 -13.90 22.56 -23.84
C ALA A 542 -12.43 22.92 -23.54
N ALA A 543 -12.20 23.91 -22.68
CA ALA A 543 -10.90 24.23 -22.14
C ALA A 543 -10.56 23.26 -20.99
N ARG A 544 -9.39 23.44 -20.35
CA ARG A 544 -8.95 22.64 -19.18
C ARG A 544 -8.12 23.43 -18.17
N ASN A 545 -8.06 24.74 -18.33
CA ASN A 545 -7.39 25.66 -17.38
C ASN A 545 -8.37 26.21 -16.33
N ASP A 546 -9.65 25.91 -16.52
CA ASP A 546 -10.82 26.13 -15.68
C ASP A 546 -11.37 24.83 -15.06
N ASP A 547 -10.91 23.65 -15.53
CA ASP A 547 -11.18 22.33 -14.94
C ASP A 547 -10.87 22.31 -13.43
N GLY A 548 -11.90 22.17 -12.61
CA GLY A 548 -11.80 22.08 -11.15
C GLY A 548 -12.01 20.65 -10.64
N MET A 549 -11.41 20.30 -9.50
CA MET A 549 -11.75 19.04 -8.81
C MET A 549 -13.18 19.14 -8.25
N ALA A 550 -14.07 18.21 -8.63
CA ALA A 550 -15.50 18.35 -8.38
C ALA A 550 -15.84 18.26 -6.88
N SER A 551 -16.70 19.15 -6.38
CA SER A 551 -16.76 19.41 -4.93
C SER A 551 -17.33 18.28 -4.06
N TYR A 552 -17.95 17.25 -4.66
CA TYR A 552 -18.35 16.02 -3.98
C TYR A 552 -17.27 14.92 -4.04
N SER A 553 -16.30 14.99 -4.96
CA SER A 553 -15.34 13.90 -5.16
C SER A 553 -14.47 13.71 -3.92
N SER A 554 -14.44 12.48 -3.43
CA SER A 554 -13.58 12.07 -2.34
C SER A 554 -12.11 12.34 -2.67
N GLN A 555 -11.37 12.75 -1.66
CA GLN A 555 -9.93 13.04 -1.70
C GLN A 555 -9.22 12.25 -0.60
N GLY A 556 -7.99 11.82 -0.88
CA GLY A 556 -7.18 11.05 0.04
C GLY A 556 -6.60 11.84 1.22
N PRO A 557 -5.60 11.27 1.92
CA PRO A 557 -5.08 9.90 1.73
C PRO A 557 -6.13 8.83 2.10
N THR A 558 -5.88 7.55 1.87
CA THR A 558 -6.78 6.51 2.38
C THR A 558 -6.78 6.48 3.91
N ARG A 559 -7.96 6.29 4.53
CA ARG A 559 -8.14 6.23 5.99
C ARG A 559 -8.72 4.91 6.50
N SER A 560 -8.70 3.89 5.64
CA SER A 560 -8.81 2.49 6.06
C SER A 560 -7.66 2.10 6.99
N TYR A 561 -7.91 1.20 7.93
CA TYR A 561 -6.93 0.82 8.96
C TYR A 561 -7.08 -0.63 9.44
N TYR A 562 -6.07 -1.11 10.15
CA TYR A 562 -6.14 -2.29 11.01
C TYR A 562 -5.78 -1.90 12.44
N ARG A 563 -6.01 -2.80 13.41
CA ARG A 563 -5.49 -2.67 14.76
C ARG A 563 -4.35 -3.64 15.01
N THR A 564 -3.32 -3.19 15.72
CA THR A 564 -2.28 -4.07 16.28
C THR A 564 -2.85 -4.98 17.36
N SER A 565 -2.09 -5.97 17.79
CA SER A 565 -2.36 -6.77 19.00
C SER A 565 -2.52 -5.92 20.27
N THR A 566 -1.92 -4.74 20.32
CA THR A 566 -2.07 -3.73 21.39
C THR A 566 -3.31 -2.82 21.23
N GLY A 567 -4.13 -3.03 20.20
CA GLY A 567 -5.35 -2.25 19.93
C GLY A 567 -5.13 -0.93 19.19
N THR A 568 -3.88 -0.51 18.97
CA THR A 568 -3.53 0.73 18.26
C THR A 568 -3.98 0.67 16.80
N ALA A 569 -4.74 1.68 16.34
CA ALA A 569 -5.16 1.79 14.95
C ALA A 569 -4.00 2.32 14.07
N VAL A 570 -3.71 1.62 12.97
CA VAL A 570 -2.67 2.01 12.00
C VAL A 570 -3.33 2.18 10.63
N TYR A 571 -3.32 3.41 10.13
CA TYR A 571 -3.96 3.83 8.88
C TYR A 571 -3.09 3.55 7.66
N ASP A 572 -3.73 3.13 6.55
CA ASP A 572 -3.05 2.81 5.29
C ASP A 572 -2.37 4.03 4.64
N ASN A 573 -2.98 5.23 4.77
CA ASN A 573 -2.46 6.52 4.33
C ASN A 573 -1.99 6.60 2.86
N LEU A 574 -2.54 5.78 1.96
CA LEU A 574 -2.14 5.75 0.54
C LEU A 574 -2.59 7.01 -0.20
N ILE A 575 -1.81 7.43 -1.18
CA ILE A 575 -2.18 8.51 -2.11
C ILE A 575 -3.27 7.98 -3.04
N LYS A 576 -4.48 8.54 -2.94
CA LYS A 576 -5.65 8.26 -3.79
C LYS A 576 -6.51 9.54 -3.93
N PRO A 577 -7.28 9.73 -5.02
CA PRO A 577 -7.32 8.90 -6.23
C PRO A 577 -5.99 8.97 -7.01
N ASP A 578 -5.73 7.99 -7.86
CA ASP A 578 -4.52 7.94 -8.69
C ASP A 578 -4.60 8.93 -9.86
N ILE A 579 -5.82 9.12 -10.39
CA ILE A 579 -6.13 10.04 -11.49
C ILE A 579 -7.47 10.74 -11.24
N VAL A 580 -7.69 11.86 -11.91
CA VAL A 580 -9.01 12.47 -12.06
C VAL A 580 -9.46 12.40 -13.52
N ALA A 581 -10.73 12.11 -13.74
CA ALA A 581 -11.37 12.22 -15.04
C ALA A 581 -12.64 13.06 -14.88
N PRO A 582 -13.03 13.89 -15.88
CA PRO A 582 -14.24 14.66 -15.75
C PRO A 582 -15.43 13.72 -15.63
N GLY A 583 -16.19 13.91 -14.56
CA GLY A 583 -17.30 13.06 -14.19
C GLY A 583 -18.45 13.87 -13.65
N ASN A 584 -18.50 15.17 -13.95
CA ASN A 584 -19.67 15.98 -13.72
C ASN A 584 -20.66 15.78 -14.89
N ARG A 585 -22.01 15.87 -14.75
CA ARG A 585 -23.09 15.47 -15.74
C ARG A 585 -22.59 15.06 -17.12
N LEU A 586 -22.03 13.85 -17.20
CA LEU A 586 -21.81 13.28 -18.50
C LEU A 586 -23.18 12.89 -19.05
N VAL A 587 -23.45 13.20 -20.31
CA VAL A 587 -24.62 12.66 -21.01
C VAL A 587 -24.36 11.19 -21.33
N SER A 588 -25.28 10.31 -20.96
CA SER A 588 -25.25 8.92 -21.41
C SER A 588 -26.60 8.21 -21.36
N TYR A 589 -26.56 6.91 -21.61
CA TYR A 589 -27.73 6.12 -22.00
C TYR A 589 -28.73 5.97 -20.85
N LYS A 590 -29.99 6.30 -21.11
CA LYS A 590 -31.10 6.17 -20.16
C LYS A 590 -31.77 4.81 -20.33
N ALA A 591 -31.86 4.04 -19.24
CA ALA A 591 -32.74 2.87 -19.16
C ALA A 591 -34.22 3.30 -19.22
N ALA A 592 -35.06 2.60 -19.96
CA ALA A 592 -36.49 2.94 -20.06
C ALA A 592 -37.21 2.76 -18.70
N ASN A 593 -38.04 3.74 -18.33
CA ASN A 593 -38.83 3.75 -17.09
C ASN A 593 -38.01 3.56 -15.78
N ASN A 594 -36.74 3.99 -15.76
CA ASN A 594 -35.88 3.79 -14.59
C ASN A 594 -36.21 4.73 -13.41
N ARG A 595 -35.93 4.26 -12.19
CA ARG A 595 -36.24 4.94 -10.93
C ARG A 595 -35.61 6.32 -10.82
N MET A 596 -34.36 6.52 -11.24
CA MET A 596 -33.71 7.83 -11.15
C MET A 596 -34.37 8.86 -12.06
N SER A 597 -34.70 8.47 -13.29
CA SER A 597 -35.43 9.28 -14.28
C SER A 597 -36.84 9.65 -13.81
N ILE A 598 -37.54 8.73 -13.16
CA ILE A 598 -38.88 8.96 -12.61
C ILE A 598 -38.82 9.89 -11.40
N ASN A 599 -37.93 9.63 -10.45
CA ASN A 599 -37.81 10.42 -9.22
C ASN A 599 -37.18 11.80 -9.45
N ASN A 600 -36.35 11.95 -10.50
CA ASN A 600 -35.67 13.20 -10.85
C ASN A 600 -35.86 13.50 -12.36
N PRO A 601 -37.05 13.98 -12.79
CA PRO A 601 -37.33 14.20 -14.21
C PRO A 601 -36.36 15.15 -14.92
N ALA A 602 -35.70 16.04 -14.18
CA ALA A 602 -34.68 16.96 -14.67
C ALA A 602 -33.35 16.29 -15.08
N LEU A 603 -33.16 15.00 -14.83
CA LEU A 603 -32.02 14.24 -15.36
C LEU A 603 -32.20 13.85 -16.84
N ASN A 604 -33.44 13.88 -17.36
CA ASN A 604 -33.74 13.43 -18.72
C ASN A 604 -33.30 14.47 -19.76
N LEU A 605 -32.52 14.05 -20.76
CA LEU A 605 -32.29 14.87 -21.96
C LEU A 605 -33.52 14.83 -22.88
N ASP A 606 -34.10 13.64 -23.04
CA ASP A 606 -35.22 13.37 -23.94
C ASP A 606 -36.50 13.10 -23.14
N SER A 607 -37.62 13.66 -23.60
CA SER A 607 -38.96 13.42 -23.04
C SER A 607 -39.55 12.03 -23.34
N THR A 608 -38.80 11.17 -24.05
CA THR A 608 -39.22 9.82 -24.46
C THR A 608 -38.54 8.74 -23.62
N ASN A 609 -39.15 7.56 -23.53
CA ASN A 609 -38.54 6.33 -22.98
C ASN A 609 -38.23 5.33 -24.10
N GLY A 610 -37.62 5.82 -25.18
CA GLY A 610 -37.23 5.02 -26.35
C GLY A 610 -35.90 4.29 -26.19
N SER A 611 -35.54 3.51 -27.21
CA SER A 611 -34.28 2.76 -27.30
C SER A 611 -33.02 3.63 -27.49
N ASP A 612 -33.17 4.94 -27.69
CA ASP A 612 -32.08 5.90 -27.94
C ASP A 612 -31.93 6.93 -26.81
N SER A 613 -32.82 6.94 -25.83
CA SER A 613 -32.96 8.05 -24.89
C SER A 613 -31.72 8.22 -24.00
N MET A 614 -31.45 9.47 -23.64
CA MET A 614 -30.32 9.90 -22.84
C MET A 614 -30.76 10.52 -21.51
N MET A 615 -29.85 10.49 -20.55
CA MET A 615 -29.94 11.24 -19.30
C MET A 615 -28.55 11.76 -18.90
N TYR A 616 -28.55 12.65 -17.92
CA TYR A 616 -27.36 13.24 -17.34
C TYR A 616 -27.06 12.62 -15.97
N MET A 617 -25.80 12.28 -15.70
CA MET A 617 -25.33 11.97 -14.35
C MET A 617 -23.90 12.44 -14.13
N SER A 618 -23.60 13.01 -12.97
CA SER A 618 -22.22 13.02 -12.48
C SER A 618 -21.96 11.82 -11.62
N GLY A 619 -20.69 11.58 -11.32
CA GLY A 619 -20.21 10.85 -10.17
C GLY A 619 -18.73 10.55 -10.32
N THR A 620 -18.07 10.18 -9.22
CA THR A 620 -16.83 9.40 -9.38
C THR A 620 -17.12 8.07 -10.10
N SER A 621 -18.36 7.59 -10.03
CA SER A 621 -18.92 6.52 -10.88
C SER A 621 -18.95 6.83 -12.38
N MET A 622 -19.06 8.09 -12.80
CA MET A 622 -19.01 8.50 -14.22
C MET A 622 -17.58 8.79 -14.68
N SER A 623 -16.71 9.27 -13.78
CA SER A 623 -15.27 9.37 -14.02
C SER A 623 -14.61 8.00 -14.24
N ALA A 624 -15.05 6.98 -13.49
CA ALA A 624 -14.50 5.62 -13.54
C ALA A 624 -14.69 4.88 -14.87
N ARG A 625 -15.38 5.48 -15.85
CA ARG A 625 -15.50 4.93 -17.21
C ARG A 625 -14.12 4.58 -17.79
N SER A 626 -13.99 3.38 -18.35
CA SER A 626 -12.72 2.78 -18.79
C SER A 626 -11.79 3.72 -19.56
N TRP A 627 -10.65 4.07 -18.96
CA TRP A 627 -9.61 4.91 -19.57
C TRP A 627 -8.59 4.08 -20.39
N PRO A 628 -8.21 4.51 -21.61
CA PRO A 628 -7.25 3.80 -22.44
C PRO A 628 -5.92 4.57 -22.53
N GLU A 629 -5.00 4.33 -21.59
CA GLU A 629 -3.60 4.78 -21.73
C GLU A 629 -2.58 3.65 -21.69
N ARG A 630 -1.43 3.95 -22.27
CA ARG A 630 -0.34 3.00 -22.52
C ARG A 630 0.39 2.68 -21.21
N PRO A 631 0.87 1.44 -20.99
CA PRO A 631 1.91 1.23 -19.99
C PRO A 631 3.16 2.06 -20.37
N PRO A 632 3.88 2.64 -19.40
CA PRO A 632 5.08 3.41 -19.68
C PRO A 632 6.17 2.50 -20.27
N TYR A 633 6.73 2.90 -21.41
CA TYR A 633 7.84 2.18 -22.02
C TYR A 633 9.10 2.37 -21.18
N CYS A 634 9.68 1.28 -20.69
CA CYS A 634 11.01 1.28 -20.10
C CYS A 634 12.07 1.41 -21.22
N SER A 635 12.39 2.65 -21.61
CA SER A 635 13.44 2.92 -22.60
C SER A 635 14.83 2.75 -22.00
N ARG A 636 15.43 1.56 -22.17
CA ARG A 636 16.88 1.39 -21.98
C ARG A 636 17.64 2.32 -22.94
N SER A 637 18.53 3.14 -22.41
CA SER A 637 19.41 4.03 -23.18
C SER A 637 20.56 3.24 -23.81
N THR A 638 20.38 2.75 -25.04
CA THR A 638 21.51 2.32 -25.88
C THR A 638 22.15 3.54 -26.53
N GLN A 639 23.23 4.01 -25.92
CA GLN A 639 23.99 5.18 -26.37
C GLN A 639 24.85 4.83 -27.61
N THR A 640 24.49 5.36 -28.78
CA THR A 640 25.31 5.29 -30.00
C THR A 640 25.56 6.69 -30.54
N SER A 641 26.80 7.16 -30.44
CA SER A 641 27.21 8.46 -30.99
C SER A 641 27.29 8.41 -32.51
N PRO A 642 26.84 9.46 -33.23
CA PRO A 642 27.24 9.67 -34.62
C PRO A 642 28.70 10.11 -34.67
N ARG A 643 29.45 9.60 -35.64
CA ARG A 643 30.66 10.24 -36.18
C ARG A 643 30.28 10.88 -37.51
N THR A 644 30.94 12.02 -37.81
CA THR A 644 30.88 12.81 -39.05
C THR A 644 29.47 13.20 -39.50
#